data_AF-A0A8J2WRP5-F1
#
_entry.id   AF-A0A8J2WRP5-F1
#
_cell.length_a   1.000
_cell.length_b   1.000
_cell.length_c   1.000
_cell.angle_alpha   90.00
_cell.angle_beta   90.00
_cell.angle_gamma   90.00
#
_symmetry.space_group_name_H-M   'P 1'
#
loop_
_entity.id
_entity.type
_entity.pdbx_description
1 polymer ?
#
loop_
_entity_poly.entity_id
_entity_poly.type
_entity_poly.pdbx_seq_one_letter_code
_entity_poly.pdbx_strand_id
1 'polypeptide(L)'
;MKPKIDYNSDGGMCSSSASVSGEDTPNERCQSPTDFDYTSGNKSLAEKIRLRIESGEKFFSLEFFPPRTKEGAVNLLARFERLRLACPLFCDVTWHPAGNPGGDTETSSMTIASAALNYCGLETMLHLTCCNLSREDVTKHLNRAREMGVRSILALRGDPPIGQDWQPPENGLPYAVDLVRLIRDLFGDDFTICVAGYPTGHPDASSYEDDLLHLKEKVDAGADFIITQLFFRAETFIKFVRDCRALGIEVPIIPGVMPIQSYDSLRQIAKLSKLEVPQEITDILAPIKDNDEAIRNYGVQQAVTLIRELFNAGVAPGIHFYTLNREVATTAILKQLGLWITDPRRPLPWRRAANAKRSTETVRPIFWSSRPKAYIYRTRHWDEFPNGRWGKSDSPAFGELKDYYLFYLKSKSSKDDLLRMWGEELCSEQDVWDVFHCYLSGQPNKSGCKITKIAWNDEELSSETSLLQEKLSEFNKKGVLTINSQPNVNGAPSEDPVVGWGPRGGYVYQKAYLEFFTCQANVQALLKVLPSFPRVNFHIINSSGTADYTNCHRHRPVAVTWGVFPGREVLQPTVVDPVSFKVWKDEAFALWREQWGKLYPEGSPSRDLLTRISETYYLVNLVDNDFPRESCLWDLLNAMFAQRQLDNMSDFIQQDSDVHLSDGFDDLLNMMKRQNSRGDTSYTHYTMEELVEAAHRQEVHSDEIVAANEGHQ
;
A
#
# COMPACT_ATOMS: atom_id res chain seq x y z
N MET A 1 24.42 -15.07 -68.48
CA MET A 1 23.74 -13.79 -68.81
C MET A 1 22.42 -13.76 -68.04
N LYS A 2 22.13 -12.69 -67.28
CA LYS A 2 20.88 -12.45 -66.50
C LYS A 2 19.71 -12.05 -67.45
N PRO A 3 18.41 -11.91 -67.01
CA PRO A 3 17.93 -11.62 -65.64
C PRO A 3 16.60 -12.26 -65.12
N LYS A 4 16.50 -12.21 -63.77
CA LYS A 4 15.40 -12.03 -62.78
C LYS A 4 13.91 -12.38 -63.04
N ILE A 5 13.30 -12.91 -61.97
CA ILE A 5 11.92 -13.33 -61.72
C ILE A 5 11.34 -12.50 -60.56
N ASP A 6 10.02 -12.26 -60.54
CA ASP A 6 9.17 -12.25 -59.33
C ASP A 6 7.70 -12.51 -59.69
N TYR A 7 6.95 -13.13 -58.77
CA TYR A 7 5.54 -13.56 -58.83
C TYR A 7 4.72 -12.91 -57.71
N ASN A 8 3.41 -12.73 -57.91
CA ASN A 8 2.42 -12.52 -56.83
C ASN A 8 1.03 -13.04 -57.25
N SER A 9 0.29 -13.61 -56.30
CA SER A 9 -1.12 -14.01 -56.41
C SER A 9 -1.88 -13.67 -55.12
N ASP A 10 -3.16 -13.25 -55.25
CA ASP A 10 -4.32 -13.96 -54.68
C ASP A 10 -5.63 -13.15 -54.84
N GLY A 11 -6.73 -13.86 -55.12
CA GLY A 11 -8.11 -13.39 -55.21
C GLY A 11 -9.08 -14.57 -55.10
N GLY A 12 -10.08 -14.46 -54.21
CA GLY A 12 -10.86 -15.59 -53.68
C GLY A 12 -12.01 -16.13 -54.55
N MET A 13 -12.72 -17.14 -54.03
CA MET A 13 -14.17 -17.34 -54.21
C MET A 13 -14.73 -18.43 -53.26
N CYS A 14 -16.02 -18.30 -52.96
CA CYS A 14 -16.80 -19.03 -51.96
C CYS A 14 -17.79 -20.00 -52.65
N SER A 15 -18.14 -21.15 -52.06
CA SER A 15 -19.54 -21.64 -51.95
C SER A 15 -19.71 -23.04 -51.29
N SER A 16 -20.70 -23.07 -50.39
CA SER A 16 -21.67 -24.13 -50.03
C SER A 16 -21.24 -25.50 -49.48
N SER A 17 -21.73 -25.83 -48.27
CA SER A 17 -22.25 -27.15 -47.95
C SER A 17 -23.32 -27.09 -46.84
N ALA A 18 -24.23 -28.06 -46.88
CA ALA A 18 -25.50 -28.13 -46.19
C ALA A 18 -25.44 -28.70 -44.77
N SER A 19 -26.52 -28.43 -44.04
CA SER A 19 -26.89 -28.75 -42.65
C SER A 19 -26.89 -30.23 -42.25
N VAL A 20 -26.39 -30.54 -41.04
CA VAL A 20 -26.94 -31.54 -40.12
C VAL A 20 -26.77 -31.04 -38.67
N SER A 21 -27.87 -31.11 -37.91
CA SER A 21 -28.10 -30.71 -36.53
C SER A 21 -27.39 -31.54 -35.47
N GLY A 22 -26.95 -30.90 -34.37
CA GLY A 22 -26.56 -31.58 -33.13
C GLY A 22 -26.15 -30.61 -32.01
N GLU A 23 -27.06 -30.43 -31.04
CA GLU A 23 -26.84 -30.05 -29.63
C GLU A 23 -26.10 -28.72 -29.32
N ASP A 24 -26.88 -27.65 -29.13
CA ASP A 24 -26.44 -26.42 -28.48
C ASP A 24 -26.30 -26.63 -26.96
N THR A 25 -25.08 -26.87 -26.48
CA THR A 25 -24.69 -26.51 -25.11
C THR A 25 -24.16 -25.07 -25.10
N PRO A 26 -24.71 -24.13 -24.32
CA PRO A 26 -24.17 -22.78 -24.25
C PRO A 26 -22.87 -22.82 -23.45
N ASN A 27 -21.75 -22.84 -24.16
CA ASN A 27 -20.44 -22.60 -23.59
C ASN A 27 -20.24 -21.08 -23.42
N GLU A 28 -21.10 -20.45 -22.61
CA GLU A 28 -20.80 -19.13 -22.05
C GLU A 28 -19.75 -19.35 -20.97
N ARG A 29 -18.48 -19.12 -21.33
CA ARG A 29 -17.38 -19.00 -20.37
C ARG A 29 -17.74 -17.90 -19.37
N CYS A 30 -18.23 -18.32 -18.21
CA CYS A 30 -18.34 -17.51 -17.02
C CYS A 30 -16.96 -16.90 -16.74
N GLN A 31 -16.82 -15.58 -16.97
CA GLN A 31 -15.60 -14.85 -16.66
C GLN A 31 -15.40 -14.92 -15.15
N SER A 32 -14.28 -15.53 -14.73
CA SER A 32 -13.94 -15.65 -13.32
C SER A 32 -13.76 -14.27 -12.66
N PRO A 33 -13.98 -14.14 -11.34
CA PRO A 33 -14.27 -12.88 -10.62
C PRO A 33 -13.09 -11.89 -10.45
N THR A 34 -12.02 -12.06 -11.22
CA THR A 34 -10.71 -11.42 -10.96
C THR A 34 -10.26 -10.43 -12.02
N ASP A 35 -11.02 -10.29 -13.12
CA ASP A 35 -10.77 -9.25 -14.10
C ASP A 35 -11.40 -7.95 -13.61
N PHE A 36 -10.75 -7.32 -12.62
CA PHE A 36 -11.01 -5.92 -12.30
C PHE A 36 -11.02 -5.15 -13.63
N ASP A 37 -12.13 -4.53 -13.99
CA ASP A 37 -12.23 -3.73 -15.20
C ASP A 37 -11.34 -2.49 -15.05
N TYR A 38 -10.07 -2.63 -15.43
CA TYR A 38 -9.04 -1.58 -15.45
C TYR A 38 -9.44 -0.36 -16.29
N THR A 39 -10.48 -0.49 -17.12
CA THR A 39 -11.01 0.52 -18.03
C THR A 39 -12.34 1.11 -17.58
N SER A 40 -12.96 0.57 -16.52
CA SER A 40 -14.09 1.28 -15.92
C SER A 40 -13.57 2.58 -15.31
N GLY A 41 -14.02 3.71 -15.86
CA GLY A 41 -13.81 5.03 -15.27
C GLY A 41 -14.28 5.08 -13.81
N ASN A 42 -14.20 6.25 -13.18
CA ASN A 42 -14.77 6.43 -11.83
C ASN A 42 -16.27 6.17 -11.83
N LYS A 43 -16.65 4.91 -11.63
CA LYS A 43 -18.02 4.51 -11.34
C LYS A 43 -18.32 4.95 -9.92
N SER A 44 -19.48 5.55 -9.71
CA SER A 44 -19.97 5.89 -8.37
C SER A 44 -20.18 4.62 -7.55
N LEU A 45 -20.29 4.76 -6.23
CA LEU A 45 -20.58 3.61 -5.37
C LEU A 45 -21.94 2.98 -5.75
N ALA A 46 -22.93 3.79 -6.10
CA ALA A 46 -24.23 3.31 -6.58
C ALA A 46 -24.10 2.44 -7.84
N GLU A 47 -23.31 2.87 -8.83
CA GLU A 47 -23.05 2.10 -10.05
C GLU A 47 -22.30 0.79 -9.75
N LYS A 48 -21.32 0.83 -8.85
CA LYS A 48 -20.60 -0.38 -8.42
C LYS A 48 -21.54 -1.38 -7.77
N ILE A 49 -22.43 -0.93 -6.88
CA ILE A 49 -23.46 -1.77 -6.26
C ILE A 49 -24.37 -2.37 -7.34
N ARG A 50 -24.88 -1.56 -8.27
CA ARG A 50 -25.75 -2.03 -9.35
C ARG A 50 -25.08 -3.12 -10.20
N LEU A 51 -23.82 -2.93 -10.60
CA LEU A 51 -23.09 -3.91 -11.40
C LEU A 51 -22.88 -5.24 -10.66
N ARG A 52 -22.65 -5.21 -9.35
CA ARG A 52 -22.57 -6.43 -8.53
C ARG A 52 -23.91 -7.16 -8.47
N ILE A 53 -25.01 -6.41 -8.36
CA ILE A 53 -26.36 -6.97 -8.38
C ILE A 53 -26.67 -7.61 -9.74
N GLU A 54 -26.41 -6.89 -10.84
CA GLU A 54 -26.66 -7.35 -12.21
C GLU A 54 -25.85 -8.60 -12.57
N SER A 55 -24.61 -8.71 -12.07
CA SER A 55 -23.76 -9.89 -12.25
C SER A 55 -24.09 -11.05 -11.30
N GLY A 56 -24.99 -10.85 -10.32
CA GLY A 56 -25.29 -11.83 -9.27
C GLY A 56 -24.17 -12.01 -8.24
N GLU A 57 -23.13 -11.18 -8.26
CA GLU A 57 -21.99 -11.27 -7.35
C GLU A 57 -22.33 -10.67 -5.98
N LYS A 58 -22.25 -11.49 -4.93
CA LYS A 58 -22.43 -11.02 -3.56
C LYS A 58 -21.25 -10.17 -3.12
N PHE A 59 -21.53 -9.12 -2.35
CA PHE A 59 -20.52 -8.22 -1.80
C PHE A 59 -20.73 -7.98 -0.30
N PHE A 60 -19.79 -7.29 0.32
CA PHE A 60 -19.92 -6.83 1.69
C PHE A 60 -19.30 -5.44 1.91
N SER A 61 -19.71 -4.80 2.98
CA SER A 61 -19.16 -3.53 3.46
C SER A 61 -18.92 -3.55 4.98
N LEU A 62 -18.13 -2.60 5.48
CA LEU A 62 -17.65 -2.58 6.86
C LEU A 62 -17.85 -1.20 7.50
N GLU A 63 -18.54 -1.14 8.64
CA GLU A 63 -18.69 0.09 9.43
C GLU A 63 -17.69 0.21 10.57
N PHE A 64 -17.14 1.40 10.73
CA PHE A 64 -16.20 1.78 11.77
C PHE A 64 -16.59 3.10 12.42
N PHE A 65 -16.19 3.28 13.68
CA PHE A 65 -16.37 4.54 14.39
C PHE A 65 -15.03 5.24 14.63
N PRO A 66 -14.99 6.59 14.60
CA PRO A 66 -13.79 7.34 14.92
C PRO A 66 -13.30 7.04 16.35
N PRO A 67 -12.02 6.66 16.55
CA PRO A 67 -11.47 6.41 17.88
C PRO A 67 -11.38 7.70 18.70
N ARG A 68 -11.42 7.57 20.03
CA ARG A 68 -11.32 8.74 20.93
C ARG A 68 -9.88 9.16 21.26
N THR A 69 -8.88 8.35 20.90
CA THR A 69 -7.45 8.59 21.16
C THR A 69 -6.64 8.45 19.88
N LYS A 70 -5.44 9.06 19.88
CA LYS A 70 -4.50 9.01 18.74
C LYS A 70 -4.01 7.60 18.47
N GLU A 71 -3.69 6.87 19.54
CA GLU A 71 -3.28 5.46 19.48
C GLU A 71 -4.42 4.59 18.91
N GLY A 72 -5.66 4.91 19.28
CA GLY A 72 -6.85 4.29 18.70
C GLY A 72 -6.96 4.54 17.19
N ALA A 73 -6.68 5.75 16.72
CA ALA A 73 -6.66 6.09 15.30
C ALA A 73 -5.59 5.29 14.53
N VAL A 74 -4.36 5.21 15.06
CA VAL A 74 -3.28 4.40 14.47
C VAL A 74 -3.69 2.92 14.38
N ASN A 75 -4.26 2.37 15.45
CA ASN A 75 -4.73 0.98 15.48
C ASN A 75 -5.86 0.72 14.48
N LEU A 76 -6.78 1.67 14.29
CA LEU A 76 -7.86 1.55 13.31
C LEU A 76 -7.33 1.55 11.87
N LEU A 77 -6.34 2.40 11.55
CA LEU A 77 -5.71 2.40 10.23
C LEU A 77 -4.99 1.09 9.93
N ALA A 78 -4.27 0.54 10.92
CA ALA A 78 -3.66 -0.79 10.78
C ALA A 78 -4.73 -1.87 10.54
N ARG A 79 -5.92 -1.73 11.11
CA ARG A 79 -7.06 -2.62 10.87
C ARG A 79 -7.63 -2.46 9.46
N PHE A 80 -7.75 -1.23 8.94
CA PHE A 80 -8.14 -1.00 7.54
C PHE A 80 -7.22 -1.74 6.58
N GLU A 81 -5.90 -1.67 6.80
CA GLU A 81 -4.91 -2.38 5.98
C GLU A 81 -5.17 -3.90 5.92
N ARG A 82 -5.48 -4.51 7.07
CA ARG A 82 -5.75 -5.96 7.15
C ARG A 82 -7.10 -6.33 6.55
N LEU A 83 -8.17 -5.61 6.89
CA LEU A 83 -9.51 -5.89 6.40
C LEU A 83 -9.70 -5.58 4.91
N ARG A 84 -8.89 -4.67 4.34
CA ARG A 84 -8.85 -4.42 2.90
C ARG A 84 -8.47 -5.66 2.09
N LEU A 85 -7.69 -6.59 2.66
CA LEU A 85 -7.32 -7.84 1.98
C LEU A 85 -8.54 -8.70 1.63
N ALA A 86 -9.65 -8.51 2.35
CA ALA A 86 -10.92 -9.17 2.05
C ALA A 86 -11.66 -8.55 0.84
N CYS A 87 -11.17 -7.43 0.31
CA CYS A 87 -11.77 -6.66 -0.78
C CYS A 87 -13.23 -6.24 -0.51
N PRO A 88 -13.52 -5.51 0.59
CA PRO A 88 -14.85 -4.91 0.79
C PRO A 88 -15.21 -4.00 -0.39
N LEU A 89 -16.50 -3.96 -0.74
CA LEU A 89 -16.97 -3.04 -1.79
C LEU A 89 -16.83 -1.59 -1.36
N PHE A 90 -17.11 -1.31 -0.08
CA PHE A 90 -16.89 -0.03 0.59
C PHE A 90 -16.78 -0.21 2.11
N CYS A 91 -16.29 0.81 2.80
CA CYS A 91 -16.44 0.97 4.24
C CYS A 91 -17.10 2.31 4.56
N ASP A 92 -17.57 2.48 5.78
CA ASP A 92 -18.06 3.76 6.26
C ASP A 92 -17.57 4.11 7.66
N VAL A 93 -17.60 5.42 7.93
CA VAL A 93 -17.12 6.02 9.17
C VAL A 93 -18.26 6.80 9.80
N THR A 94 -18.61 6.41 11.03
CA THR A 94 -19.73 7.02 11.76
C THR A 94 -19.48 8.47 12.16
N TRP A 95 -20.57 9.20 12.38
CA TRP A 95 -20.56 10.62 12.70
C TRP A 95 -21.33 10.89 13.99
N HIS A 96 -20.64 11.48 14.98
CA HIS A 96 -21.27 11.88 16.23
C HIS A 96 -20.76 13.26 16.66
N PRO A 97 -21.64 14.26 16.89
CA PRO A 97 -21.25 15.64 17.18
C PRO A 97 -20.25 15.80 18.34
N ALA A 98 -20.38 14.99 19.40
CA ALA A 98 -19.48 15.02 20.55
C ALA A 98 -18.00 14.74 20.22
N GLY A 99 -17.70 14.18 19.05
CA GLY A 99 -16.33 13.87 18.61
C GLY A 99 -15.65 14.94 17.76
N ASN A 100 -16.26 16.13 17.60
CA ASN A 100 -15.85 17.12 16.59
C ASN A 100 -15.61 16.48 15.20
N PRO A 101 -16.62 15.79 14.64
CA PRO A 101 -16.43 14.86 13.53
C PRO A 101 -16.00 15.54 12.22
N GLY A 102 -16.30 16.84 12.05
CA GLY A 102 -15.85 17.65 10.91
C GLY A 102 -14.49 18.34 11.10
N GLY A 103 -13.83 18.18 12.23
CA GLY A 103 -12.56 18.82 12.55
C GLY A 103 -11.33 18.19 11.87
N ASP A 104 -10.16 18.75 12.13
CA ASP A 104 -8.85 18.29 11.61
C ASP A 104 -8.08 17.37 12.57
N THR A 105 -8.69 17.00 13.70
CA THR A 105 -8.04 16.08 14.63
C THR A 105 -7.89 14.69 14.01
N GLU A 106 -6.85 13.98 14.42
CA GLU A 106 -6.55 12.60 14.00
C GLU A 106 -7.69 11.62 14.34
N THR A 107 -8.57 12.03 15.26
CA THR A 107 -9.72 11.29 15.77
C THR A 107 -11.05 11.71 15.14
N SER A 108 -11.09 12.71 14.25
CA SER A 108 -12.36 13.14 13.65
C SER A 108 -12.84 12.14 12.58
N SER A 109 -14.16 12.03 12.39
CA SER A 109 -14.75 11.19 11.34
C SER A 109 -14.23 11.56 9.96
N MET A 110 -14.11 12.86 9.68
CA MET A 110 -13.61 13.39 8.41
C MET A 110 -12.16 12.96 8.13
N THR A 111 -11.29 13.07 9.13
CA THR A 111 -9.88 12.70 9.02
C THR A 111 -9.70 11.19 8.83
N ILE A 112 -10.44 10.38 9.59
CA ILE A 112 -10.43 8.91 9.47
C ILE A 112 -10.96 8.45 8.10
N ALA A 113 -12.08 9.02 7.63
CA ALA A 113 -12.64 8.70 6.31
C ALA A 113 -11.67 9.07 5.18
N SER A 114 -11.06 10.26 5.26
CA SER A 114 -10.03 10.69 4.32
C SER A 114 -8.84 9.74 4.30
N ALA A 115 -8.42 9.20 5.44
CA ALA A 115 -7.32 8.26 5.51
C ALA A 115 -7.66 6.88 4.95
N ALA A 116 -8.86 6.37 5.23
CA ALA A 116 -9.36 5.13 4.64
C ALA A 116 -9.33 5.22 3.10
N LEU A 117 -9.80 6.34 2.54
CA LEU A 117 -9.82 6.60 1.10
C LEU A 117 -8.44 6.79 0.49
N ASN A 118 -7.64 7.72 1.04
CA ASN A 118 -6.42 8.21 0.40
C ASN A 118 -5.19 7.34 0.71
N TYR A 119 -5.10 6.76 1.90
CA TYR A 119 -3.91 6.02 2.35
C TYR A 119 -4.14 4.51 2.40
N CYS A 120 -5.34 4.06 2.76
CA CYS A 120 -5.65 2.63 2.80
C CYS A 120 -6.19 2.12 1.46
N GLY A 121 -6.79 2.98 0.63
CA GLY A 121 -7.35 2.59 -0.67
C GLY A 121 -8.68 1.85 -0.55
N LEU A 122 -9.51 2.27 0.42
CA LEU A 122 -10.88 1.79 0.60
C LEU A 122 -11.86 2.80 0.03
N GLU A 123 -12.81 2.34 -0.79
CA GLU A 123 -13.98 3.15 -1.13
C GLU A 123 -14.71 3.50 0.18
N THR A 124 -14.88 4.79 0.46
CA THR A 124 -15.28 5.25 1.79
C THR A 124 -16.52 6.14 1.72
N MET A 125 -17.54 5.76 2.49
CA MET A 125 -18.72 6.57 2.75
C MET A 125 -18.62 7.26 4.12
N LEU A 126 -18.96 8.53 4.19
CA LEU A 126 -18.97 9.31 5.43
C LEU A 126 -20.39 9.44 5.94
N HIS A 127 -20.64 9.11 7.20
CA HIS A 127 -21.92 9.46 7.83
C HIS A 127 -21.99 10.98 8.03
N LEU A 128 -23.18 11.55 7.86
CA LEU A 128 -23.42 12.96 8.15
C LEU A 128 -24.80 13.13 8.78
N THR A 129 -24.83 13.63 10.01
CA THR A 129 -26.07 13.94 10.74
C THR A 129 -26.39 15.43 10.62
N CYS A 130 -27.66 15.79 10.41
CA CYS A 130 -28.07 17.19 10.34
C CYS A 130 -28.59 17.79 11.67
N CYS A 131 -28.77 16.97 12.71
CA CYS A 131 -29.17 17.41 14.04
C CYS A 131 -28.16 18.41 14.62
N ASN A 132 -28.66 19.54 15.13
CA ASN A 132 -27.88 20.65 15.69
C ASN A 132 -26.91 21.34 14.71
N LEU A 133 -27.10 21.18 13.40
CA LEU A 133 -26.32 21.88 12.38
C LEU A 133 -27.20 22.82 11.57
N SER A 134 -26.67 23.99 11.24
CA SER A 134 -27.27 24.89 10.24
C SER A 134 -27.05 24.34 8.83
N ARG A 135 -27.81 24.83 7.85
CA ARG A 135 -27.59 24.56 6.43
C ARG A 135 -26.16 24.92 6.01
N GLU A 136 -25.60 26.01 6.56
CA GLU A 136 -24.25 26.48 6.28
C GLU A 136 -23.19 25.50 6.81
N ASP A 137 -23.36 24.99 8.03
CA ASP A 137 -22.45 24.00 8.63
C ASP A 137 -22.42 22.70 7.82
N VAL A 138 -23.61 22.19 7.46
CA VAL A 138 -23.74 21.00 6.62
C VAL A 138 -23.05 21.21 5.27
N THR A 139 -23.30 22.36 4.63
CA THR A 139 -22.69 22.72 3.34
C THR A 139 -21.16 22.79 3.44
N LYS A 140 -20.63 23.34 4.53
CA LYS A 140 -19.19 23.38 4.80
C LYS A 140 -18.61 21.97 4.95
N HIS A 141 -19.29 21.08 5.66
CA HIS A 141 -18.84 19.68 5.81
C HIS A 141 -18.88 18.91 4.50
N LEU A 142 -19.92 19.10 3.68
CA LEU A 142 -20.02 18.48 2.35
C LEU A 142 -18.91 18.96 1.40
N ASN A 143 -18.64 20.26 1.34
CA ASN A 143 -17.53 20.79 0.55
C ASN A 143 -16.19 20.22 0.98
N ARG A 144 -15.95 20.12 2.30
CA ARG A 144 -14.73 19.53 2.83
C ARG A 144 -14.60 18.03 2.51
N ALA A 145 -15.68 17.25 2.63
CA ALA A 145 -15.70 15.86 2.22
C ALA A 145 -15.35 15.72 0.73
N ARG A 146 -15.94 16.59 -0.11
CA ARG A 146 -15.68 16.65 -1.56
C ARG A 146 -14.22 16.98 -1.88
N GLU A 147 -13.62 17.94 -1.18
CA GLU A 147 -12.21 18.34 -1.33
C GLU A 147 -11.26 17.18 -1.02
N MET A 148 -11.55 16.41 0.03
CA MET A 148 -10.79 15.23 0.45
C MET A 148 -10.98 14.01 -0.46
N GLY A 149 -11.93 14.08 -1.40
CA GLY A 149 -12.23 13.04 -2.37
C GLY A 149 -13.35 12.08 -1.97
N VAL A 150 -13.98 12.26 -0.81
CA VAL A 150 -15.16 11.48 -0.42
C VAL A 150 -16.31 11.84 -1.35
N ARG A 151 -16.99 10.82 -1.87
CA ARG A 151 -18.10 10.93 -2.84
C ARG A 151 -19.34 10.15 -2.44
N SER A 152 -19.34 9.58 -1.23
CA SER A 152 -20.48 8.81 -0.71
C SER A 152 -20.84 9.33 0.68
N ILE A 153 -22.12 9.63 0.92
CA ILE A 153 -22.63 10.15 2.19
C ILE A 153 -23.78 9.27 2.69
N LEU A 154 -23.74 8.86 3.96
CA LEU A 154 -24.93 8.34 4.65
C LEU A 154 -25.64 9.52 5.31
N ALA A 155 -26.77 9.93 4.74
CA ALA A 155 -27.56 11.06 5.23
C ALA A 155 -28.45 10.63 6.40
N LEU A 156 -28.20 11.21 7.57
CA LEU A 156 -28.89 10.88 8.81
C LEU A 156 -29.48 12.12 9.46
N ARG A 157 -30.56 11.93 10.24
CA ARG A 157 -31.05 12.98 11.15
C ARG A 157 -30.03 13.19 12.26
N GLY A 158 -29.64 12.10 12.92
CA GLY A 158 -28.96 12.13 14.21
C GLY A 158 -29.94 12.09 15.36
N ASP A 159 -29.42 11.86 16.57
CA ASP A 159 -30.21 11.78 17.78
C ASP A 159 -30.24 13.13 18.50
N PRO A 160 -31.42 13.57 18.99
CA PRO A 160 -31.52 14.76 19.80
C PRO A 160 -30.76 14.60 21.12
N PRO A 161 -30.33 15.71 21.76
CA PRO A 161 -29.75 15.67 23.09
C PRO A 161 -30.69 14.97 24.09
N ILE A 162 -30.12 14.11 24.94
CA ILE A 162 -30.91 13.32 25.90
C ILE A 162 -31.67 14.26 26.85
N GLY A 163 -32.99 14.08 26.93
CA GLY A 163 -33.85 14.73 27.93
C GLY A 163 -34.33 16.14 27.60
N GLN A 164 -34.29 16.56 26.33
CA GLN A 164 -34.78 17.87 25.89
C GLN A 164 -35.76 17.75 24.71
N ASP A 165 -36.80 18.58 24.69
CA ASP A 165 -37.61 18.80 23.50
C ASP A 165 -36.75 19.52 22.46
N TRP A 166 -36.36 18.79 21.43
CA TRP A 166 -35.44 19.27 20.41
C TRP A 166 -36.18 19.96 19.26
N GLN A 167 -35.66 21.11 18.86
CA GLN A 167 -36.03 21.79 17.62
C GLN A 167 -34.75 22.03 16.80
N PRO A 168 -34.83 22.00 15.46
CA PRO A 168 -33.69 22.36 14.65
C PRO A 168 -33.24 23.80 14.96
N PRO A 169 -31.94 24.09 14.84
CA PRO A 169 -31.46 25.48 14.93
C PRO A 169 -32.08 26.34 13.82
N GLU A 170 -31.97 27.67 13.93
CA GLU A 170 -32.36 28.57 12.84
C GLU A 170 -31.64 28.17 11.54
N ASN A 171 -32.38 28.05 10.44
CA ASN A 171 -31.91 27.48 9.16
C ASN A 171 -31.36 26.04 9.23
N GLY A 172 -31.73 25.28 10.26
CA GLY A 172 -31.39 23.86 10.41
C GLY A 172 -32.27 22.93 9.58
N LEU A 173 -31.89 21.65 9.55
CA LEU A 173 -32.61 20.60 8.83
C LEU A 173 -33.30 19.66 9.83
N PRO A 174 -34.64 19.61 9.88
CA PRO A 174 -35.36 18.81 10.88
C PRO A 174 -35.26 17.30 10.61
N TYR A 175 -35.19 16.89 9.34
CA TYR A 175 -35.20 15.47 8.96
C TYR A 175 -34.08 15.11 7.99
N ALA A 176 -33.76 13.82 7.93
CA ALA A 176 -32.77 13.29 7.00
C ALA A 176 -33.15 13.54 5.52
N VAL A 177 -34.46 13.57 5.19
CA VAL A 177 -34.92 13.90 3.83
C VAL A 177 -34.51 15.31 3.39
N ASP A 178 -34.45 16.27 4.32
CA ASP A 178 -34.03 17.63 4.02
C ASP A 178 -32.52 17.69 3.73
N LEU A 179 -31.74 16.83 4.38
CA LEU A 179 -30.32 16.65 4.05
C LEU A 179 -30.14 16.02 2.66
N VAL A 180 -30.94 15.02 2.29
CA VAL A 180 -30.91 14.43 0.94
C VAL A 180 -31.21 15.50 -0.11
N ARG A 181 -32.30 16.26 0.07
CA ARG A 181 -32.69 17.37 -0.82
C ARG A 181 -31.56 18.41 -0.92
N LEU A 182 -31.00 18.83 0.21
CA LEU A 182 -29.90 19.79 0.23
C LEU A 182 -28.68 19.32 -0.57
N ILE A 183 -28.28 18.05 -0.40
CA ILE A 183 -27.14 17.48 -1.13
C ILE A 183 -27.44 17.49 -2.64
N ARG A 184 -28.63 17.04 -3.05
CA ARG A 184 -29.03 17.04 -4.46
C ARG A 184 -29.12 18.46 -5.04
N ASP A 185 -29.68 19.41 -4.30
CA ASP A 185 -29.80 20.82 -4.73
C ASP A 185 -28.44 21.48 -4.96
N LEU A 186 -27.46 21.22 -4.10
CA LEU A 186 -26.15 21.88 -4.14
C LEU A 186 -25.12 21.16 -4.99
N PHE A 187 -25.18 19.83 -5.06
CA PHE A 187 -24.12 18.99 -5.64
C PHE A 187 -24.61 18.06 -6.76
N GLY A 188 -25.91 18.01 -7.05
CA GLY A 188 -26.49 17.12 -8.05
C GLY A 188 -26.12 15.66 -7.80
N ASP A 189 -25.47 15.04 -8.79
CA ASP A 189 -25.04 13.64 -8.75
C ASP A 189 -23.58 13.44 -8.32
N ASP A 190 -22.90 14.50 -7.84
CA ASP A 190 -21.50 14.38 -7.37
C ASP A 190 -21.39 13.51 -6.10
N PHE A 191 -22.48 13.32 -5.36
CA PHE A 191 -22.53 12.39 -4.24
C PHE A 191 -23.44 11.20 -4.51
N THR A 192 -22.96 10.00 -4.18
CA THR A 192 -23.81 8.86 -3.86
C THR A 192 -24.40 9.06 -2.47
N ILE A 193 -25.71 8.94 -2.33
CA ILE A 193 -26.43 9.16 -1.08
C ILE A 193 -27.05 7.85 -0.60
N CYS A 194 -26.64 7.40 0.59
CA CYS A 194 -27.30 6.34 1.32
C CYS A 194 -28.24 6.94 2.38
N VAL A 195 -29.33 6.24 2.69
CA VAL A 195 -30.20 6.56 3.84
C VAL A 195 -30.42 5.32 4.73
N ALA A 196 -30.71 5.55 6.00
CA ALA A 196 -31.03 4.48 6.94
C ALA A 196 -32.48 3.99 6.79
N GLY A 197 -32.67 2.67 6.89
CA GLY A 197 -33.98 2.00 7.01
C GLY A 197 -34.09 1.18 8.30
N TYR A 198 -35.29 1.02 8.84
CA TYR A 198 -35.51 0.35 10.13
C TYR A 198 -36.46 -0.85 9.93
N PRO A 199 -35.95 -2.09 9.88
CA PRO A 199 -36.76 -3.27 9.57
C PRO A 199 -37.93 -3.52 10.55
N THR A 200 -37.83 -3.01 11.77
CA THR A 200 -38.85 -3.08 12.82
C THR A 200 -39.58 -1.75 13.06
N GLY A 201 -39.35 -0.74 12.21
CA GLY A 201 -39.83 0.63 12.37
C GLY A 201 -38.94 1.48 13.28
N HIS A 202 -38.80 2.76 12.95
CA HIS A 202 -38.08 3.72 13.77
C HIS A 202 -38.78 3.93 15.13
N PRO A 203 -38.08 3.93 16.27
CA PRO A 203 -38.70 4.02 17.60
C PRO A 203 -39.48 5.32 17.86
N ASP A 204 -39.15 6.39 17.15
CA ASP A 204 -39.83 7.68 17.25
C ASP A 204 -40.98 7.84 16.21
N ALA A 205 -41.20 6.84 15.34
CA ALA A 205 -42.28 6.87 14.36
C ALA A 205 -43.62 6.48 15.01
N SER A 206 -44.72 7.03 14.48
CA SER A 206 -46.07 6.75 14.99
C SER A 206 -46.53 5.32 14.68
N SER A 207 -46.10 4.76 13.55
CA SER A 207 -46.34 3.38 13.15
C SER A 207 -45.23 2.87 12.23
N TYR A 208 -45.17 1.55 12.02
CA TYR A 208 -44.25 0.95 11.05
C TYR A 208 -44.57 1.41 9.61
N GLU A 209 -45.85 1.51 9.29
CA GLU A 209 -46.35 1.95 7.99
C GLU A 209 -45.97 3.41 7.71
N ASP A 210 -46.11 4.30 8.70
CA ASP A 210 -45.70 5.71 8.56
C ASP A 210 -44.18 5.85 8.36
N ASP A 211 -43.37 5.04 9.07
CA ASP A 211 -41.91 5.04 8.89
C ASP A 211 -41.50 4.60 7.48
N LEU A 212 -42.22 3.63 6.88
CA LEU A 212 -42.01 3.23 5.50
C LEU A 212 -42.38 4.33 4.49
N LEU A 213 -43.42 5.12 4.76
CA LEU A 213 -43.77 6.27 3.93
C LEU A 213 -42.66 7.34 3.98
N HIS A 214 -42.13 7.64 5.16
CA HIS A 214 -40.99 8.57 5.29
C HIS A 214 -39.69 8.01 4.69
N LEU A 215 -39.50 6.69 4.72
CA LEU A 215 -38.41 6.04 3.98
C LEU A 215 -38.57 6.25 2.48
N LYS A 216 -39.78 6.08 1.96
CA LYS A 216 -40.09 6.37 0.55
C LYS A 216 -39.82 7.84 0.21
N GLU A 217 -40.22 8.78 1.04
CA GLU A 217 -39.93 10.21 0.84
C GLU A 217 -38.42 10.49 0.74
N LYS A 218 -37.59 9.85 1.56
CA LYS A 218 -36.12 9.94 1.49
C LYS A 218 -35.58 9.39 0.18
N VAL A 219 -36.13 8.27 -0.30
CA VAL A 219 -35.73 7.65 -1.57
C VAL A 219 -36.14 8.53 -2.74
N ASP A 220 -37.39 8.98 -2.78
CA ASP A 220 -37.94 9.84 -3.82
C ASP A 220 -37.24 11.21 -3.88
N ALA A 221 -36.68 11.69 -2.75
CA ALA A 221 -35.84 12.88 -2.69
C ALA A 221 -34.45 12.69 -3.35
N GLY A 222 -34.07 11.46 -3.68
CA GLY A 222 -32.85 11.14 -4.43
C GLY A 222 -31.83 10.31 -3.67
N ALA A 223 -32.23 9.41 -2.75
CA ALA A 223 -31.28 8.43 -2.20
C ALA A 223 -30.99 7.31 -3.22
N ASP A 224 -29.75 6.83 -3.27
CA ASP A 224 -29.30 5.81 -4.23
C ASP A 224 -29.45 4.39 -3.71
N PHE A 225 -29.36 4.20 -2.39
CA PHE A 225 -29.55 2.90 -1.72
C PHE A 225 -29.84 3.08 -0.22
N ILE A 226 -30.24 1.97 0.42
CA ILE A 226 -30.60 1.91 1.83
C ILE A 226 -29.67 0.94 2.56
N ILE A 227 -29.19 1.32 3.75
CA ILE A 227 -28.62 0.39 4.74
C ILE A 227 -29.60 0.26 5.90
N THR A 228 -29.90 -0.96 6.31
CA THR A 228 -30.84 -1.18 7.42
C THR A 228 -30.14 -1.17 8.76
N GLN A 229 -30.86 -0.71 9.80
CA GLN A 229 -30.53 -1.02 11.19
C GLN A 229 -30.43 -2.54 11.40
N LEU A 230 -29.68 -2.95 12.43
CA LEU A 230 -29.49 -4.36 12.79
C LEU A 230 -30.80 -5.07 13.16
N PHE A 231 -30.81 -6.38 12.93
CA PHE A 231 -31.91 -7.28 13.26
C PHE A 231 -31.36 -8.68 13.59
N PHE A 232 -32.18 -9.52 14.22
CA PHE A 232 -31.74 -10.83 14.72
C PHE A 232 -32.30 -12.03 13.94
N ARG A 233 -33.32 -11.82 13.09
CA ARG A 233 -34.03 -12.87 12.34
C ARG A 233 -34.17 -12.50 10.86
N ALA A 234 -33.95 -13.45 9.95
CA ALA A 234 -33.99 -13.21 8.51
C ALA A 234 -35.38 -12.74 8.05
N GLU A 235 -36.45 -13.28 8.64
CA GLU A 235 -37.84 -12.97 8.30
C GLU A 235 -38.16 -11.49 8.48
N THR A 236 -37.54 -10.83 9.45
CA THR A 236 -37.70 -9.39 9.70
C THR A 236 -37.25 -8.58 8.48
N PHE A 237 -36.08 -8.89 7.94
CA PHE A 237 -35.56 -8.21 6.75
C PHE A 237 -36.32 -8.59 5.48
N ILE A 238 -36.66 -9.88 5.31
CA ILE A 238 -37.44 -10.35 4.15
C ILE A 238 -38.80 -9.63 4.08
N LYS A 239 -39.50 -9.53 5.22
CA LYS A 239 -40.75 -8.76 5.33
C LYS A 239 -40.51 -7.30 4.97
N PHE A 240 -39.49 -6.66 5.55
CA PHE A 240 -39.18 -5.26 5.29
C PHE A 240 -38.93 -4.97 3.79
N VAL A 241 -38.15 -5.82 3.11
CA VAL A 241 -37.92 -5.67 1.66
C VAL A 241 -39.22 -5.80 0.88
N ARG A 242 -40.05 -6.81 1.17
CA ARG A 242 -41.35 -7.00 0.51
C ARG A 242 -42.25 -5.77 0.69
N ASP A 243 -42.32 -5.24 1.90
CA ASP A 243 -43.19 -4.10 2.21
C ASP A 243 -42.64 -2.80 1.56
N CYS A 244 -41.31 -2.62 1.48
CA CYS A 244 -40.69 -1.54 0.72
C CYS A 244 -41.01 -1.63 -0.79
N ARG A 245 -40.92 -2.82 -1.39
CA ARG A 245 -41.26 -3.04 -2.81
C ARG A 245 -42.74 -2.77 -3.07
N ALA A 246 -43.64 -3.12 -2.14
CA ALA A 246 -45.06 -2.83 -2.26
C ALA A 246 -45.37 -1.31 -2.32
N LEU A 247 -44.48 -0.47 -1.78
CA LEU A 247 -44.56 1.00 -1.85
C LEU A 247 -43.80 1.59 -3.06
N GLY A 248 -43.20 0.76 -3.91
CA GLY A 248 -42.43 1.19 -5.08
C GLY A 248 -41.04 1.75 -4.76
N ILE A 249 -40.47 1.40 -3.61
CA ILE A 249 -39.05 1.66 -3.34
C ILE A 249 -38.26 0.62 -4.14
N GLU A 250 -37.51 1.03 -5.17
CA GLU A 250 -36.77 0.12 -6.06
C GLU A 250 -35.25 0.13 -5.85
N VAL A 251 -34.73 1.10 -5.09
CA VAL A 251 -33.29 1.18 -4.80
C VAL A 251 -32.79 -0.07 -4.05
N PRO A 252 -31.48 -0.40 -4.13
CA PRO A 252 -30.91 -1.50 -3.36
C PRO A 252 -31.10 -1.31 -1.85
N ILE A 253 -31.44 -2.40 -1.15
CA ILE A 253 -31.57 -2.44 0.31
C ILE A 253 -30.52 -3.43 0.82
N ILE A 254 -29.57 -2.93 1.61
CA ILE A 254 -28.45 -3.70 2.15
C ILE A 254 -28.72 -3.99 3.63
N PRO A 255 -28.81 -5.27 4.05
CA PRO A 255 -29.01 -5.63 5.46
C PRO A 255 -27.78 -5.28 6.30
N GLY A 256 -28.01 -4.55 7.39
CA GLY A 256 -27.04 -4.34 8.46
C GLY A 256 -26.99 -5.53 9.43
N VAL A 257 -25.82 -6.15 9.59
CA VAL A 257 -25.59 -7.30 10.46
C VAL A 257 -24.49 -6.98 11.46
N MET A 258 -24.78 -7.17 12.75
CA MET A 258 -23.81 -7.01 13.83
C MET A 258 -23.42 -8.38 14.39
N PRO A 259 -22.15 -8.82 14.25
CA PRO A 259 -21.67 -10.01 14.93
C PRO A 259 -21.73 -9.83 16.46
N ILE A 260 -22.34 -10.78 17.17
CA ILE A 260 -22.33 -10.79 18.63
C ILE A 260 -20.91 -11.17 19.11
N GLN A 261 -20.29 -10.29 19.90
CA GLN A 261 -18.89 -10.46 20.33
C GLN A 261 -18.70 -10.49 21.84
N SER A 262 -19.66 -10.00 22.62
CA SER A 262 -19.72 -10.12 24.08
C SER A 262 -21.15 -9.83 24.57
N TYR A 263 -21.47 -10.28 25.78
CA TYR A 263 -22.79 -10.11 26.39
C TYR A 263 -23.12 -8.63 26.65
N ASP A 264 -22.17 -7.89 27.20
CA ASP A 264 -22.36 -6.47 27.52
C ASP A 264 -22.53 -5.60 26.27
N SER A 265 -21.75 -5.86 25.21
CA SER A 265 -21.88 -5.11 23.96
C SER A 265 -23.24 -5.37 23.31
N LEU A 266 -23.75 -6.60 23.34
CA LEU A 266 -25.09 -6.92 22.86
C LEU A 266 -26.16 -6.14 23.63
N ARG A 267 -26.09 -6.14 24.98
CA ARG A 267 -27.06 -5.42 25.82
C ARG A 267 -27.02 -3.91 25.60
N GLN A 268 -25.82 -3.33 25.49
CA GLN A 268 -25.65 -1.90 25.25
C GLN A 268 -26.22 -1.49 23.89
N ILE A 269 -25.94 -2.27 22.84
CA ILE A 269 -26.39 -1.95 21.48
C ILE A 269 -27.89 -2.16 21.35
N ALA A 270 -28.45 -3.22 21.93
CA ALA A 270 -29.90 -3.40 22.00
C ALA A 270 -30.59 -2.20 22.67
N LYS A 271 -30.03 -1.69 23.78
CA LYS A 271 -30.55 -0.50 24.47
C LYS A 271 -30.43 0.76 23.60
N LEU A 272 -29.30 0.98 22.94
CA LEU A 272 -29.07 2.17 22.11
C LEU A 272 -29.94 2.16 20.85
N SER A 273 -30.08 1.01 20.20
CA SER A 273 -30.92 0.82 19.02
C SER A 273 -32.41 0.68 19.37
N LYS A 274 -32.78 0.68 20.66
CA LYS A 274 -34.13 0.40 21.18
C LYS A 274 -34.73 -0.90 20.59
N LEU A 275 -33.89 -1.92 20.43
CA LEU A 275 -34.26 -3.24 19.91
C LEU A 275 -34.36 -4.25 21.04
N GLU A 276 -35.32 -5.17 20.92
CA GLU A 276 -35.44 -6.32 21.81
C GLU A 276 -34.58 -7.48 21.29
N VAL A 277 -33.70 -8.00 22.15
CA VAL A 277 -32.94 -9.21 21.85
C VAL A 277 -33.88 -10.41 22.00
N PRO A 278 -34.00 -11.30 20.99
CA PRO A 278 -34.81 -12.50 21.11
C PRO A 278 -34.46 -13.33 22.36
N GLN A 279 -35.48 -13.83 23.04
CA GLN A 279 -35.30 -14.61 24.28
C GLN A 279 -34.40 -15.83 24.05
N GLU A 280 -34.55 -16.50 22.91
CA GLU A 280 -33.70 -17.61 22.45
C GLU A 280 -32.20 -17.27 22.42
N ILE A 281 -31.83 -16.04 22.01
CA ILE A 281 -30.43 -15.60 22.05
C ILE A 281 -30.00 -15.36 23.50
N THR A 282 -30.86 -14.74 24.31
CA THR A 282 -30.57 -14.44 25.72
C THR A 282 -30.38 -15.71 26.54
N ASP A 283 -31.21 -16.73 26.34
CA ASP A 283 -31.16 -18.02 27.04
C ASP A 283 -29.88 -18.79 26.74
N ILE A 284 -29.37 -18.69 25.51
CA ILE A 284 -28.09 -19.32 25.11
C ILE A 284 -26.89 -18.54 25.69
N LEU A 285 -26.96 -17.21 25.70
CA LEU A 285 -25.84 -16.37 26.12
C LEU A 285 -25.72 -16.24 27.64
N ALA A 286 -26.81 -16.27 28.40
CA ALA A 286 -26.80 -16.07 29.85
C ALA A 286 -25.90 -17.08 30.62
N PRO A 287 -25.88 -18.39 30.28
CA PRO A 287 -24.98 -19.36 30.91
C PRO A 287 -23.49 -19.14 30.58
N ILE A 288 -23.18 -18.49 29.45
CA ILE A 288 -21.81 -18.26 28.97
C ILE A 288 -21.41 -16.78 29.04
N LYS A 289 -22.16 -15.95 29.78
CA LYS A 289 -22.03 -14.48 29.80
C LYS A 289 -20.62 -13.97 30.16
N ASP A 290 -19.87 -14.76 30.93
CA ASP A 290 -18.52 -14.45 31.40
C ASP A 290 -17.41 -15.10 30.52
N ASN A 291 -17.78 -15.71 29.38
CA ASN A 291 -16.87 -16.34 28.42
C ASN A 291 -17.00 -15.70 27.03
N ASP A 292 -16.26 -14.62 26.83
CA ASP A 292 -16.25 -13.85 25.57
C ASP A 292 -15.88 -14.69 24.33
N GLU A 293 -15.04 -15.71 24.48
CA GLU A 293 -14.69 -16.60 23.37
C GLU A 293 -15.88 -17.46 22.94
N ALA A 294 -16.57 -18.08 23.90
CA ALA A 294 -17.78 -18.86 23.62
C ALA A 294 -18.89 -17.99 23.01
N ILE A 295 -19.09 -16.78 23.53
CA ILE A 295 -20.07 -15.81 23.01
C ILE A 295 -19.72 -15.43 21.56
N ARG A 296 -18.46 -15.12 21.29
CA ARG A 296 -18.00 -14.77 19.93
C ARG A 296 -18.20 -15.93 18.96
N ASN A 297 -17.90 -17.16 19.36
CA ASN A 297 -18.10 -18.34 18.53
C ASN A 297 -19.58 -18.55 18.19
N TYR A 298 -20.48 -18.39 19.18
CA TYR A 298 -21.92 -18.38 18.95
C TYR A 298 -22.34 -17.26 17.98
N GLY A 299 -21.88 -16.02 18.22
CA GLY A 299 -22.20 -14.87 17.38
C GLY A 299 -21.75 -15.01 15.94
N VAL A 300 -20.60 -15.66 15.70
CA VAL A 300 -20.15 -16.00 14.34
C VAL A 300 -21.12 -16.99 13.68
N GLN A 301 -21.51 -18.07 14.36
CA GLN A 301 -22.43 -19.07 13.79
C GLN A 301 -23.83 -18.50 13.53
N GLN A 302 -24.34 -17.68 14.44
CA GLN A 302 -25.62 -17.01 14.30
C GLN A 302 -25.62 -16.04 13.10
N ALA A 303 -24.57 -15.23 12.95
CA ALA A 303 -24.44 -14.33 11.80
C ALA A 303 -24.28 -15.07 10.47
N VAL A 304 -23.50 -16.17 10.42
CA VAL A 304 -23.38 -17.00 9.21
C VAL A 304 -24.72 -17.60 8.80
N THR A 305 -25.50 -18.10 9.77
CA THR A 305 -26.82 -18.68 9.51
C THR A 305 -27.77 -17.63 8.96
N LEU A 306 -27.88 -16.48 9.64
CA LEU A 306 -28.68 -15.34 9.22
C LEU A 306 -28.34 -14.90 7.79
N ILE A 307 -27.05 -14.72 7.48
CA ILE A 307 -26.61 -14.26 6.17
C ILE A 307 -26.91 -15.29 5.07
N ARG A 308 -26.74 -16.58 5.34
CA ARG A 308 -27.10 -17.65 4.39
C ARG A 308 -28.59 -17.64 4.08
N GLU A 309 -29.44 -17.48 5.08
CA GLU A 309 -30.90 -17.37 4.88
C GLU A 309 -31.26 -16.17 4.01
N LEU A 310 -30.65 -15.00 4.27
CA LEU A 310 -30.86 -13.78 3.47
C LEU A 310 -30.40 -13.94 2.01
N PHE A 311 -29.26 -14.60 1.78
CA PHE A 311 -28.77 -14.89 0.44
C PHE A 311 -29.65 -15.92 -0.29
N ASN A 312 -30.08 -16.98 0.39
CA ASN A 312 -30.95 -18.01 -0.17
C ASN A 312 -32.33 -17.47 -0.53
N ALA A 313 -32.85 -16.53 0.26
CA ALA A 313 -34.12 -15.84 -0.03
C ALA A 313 -34.01 -14.89 -1.25
N GLY A 314 -32.81 -14.60 -1.76
CA GLY A 314 -32.58 -13.75 -2.92
C GLY A 314 -32.81 -12.26 -2.68
N VAL A 315 -33.11 -11.84 -1.44
CA VAL A 315 -33.45 -10.45 -1.10
C VAL A 315 -32.24 -9.57 -0.77
N ALA A 316 -31.11 -10.17 -0.39
CA ALA A 316 -29.90 -9.46 -0.01
C ALA A 316 -28.85 -9.46 -1.14
N PRO A 317 -28.50 -8.30 -1.70
CA PRO A 317 -27.46 -8.19 -2.72
C PRO A 317 -26.04 -8.26 -2.13
N GLY A 318 -25.88 -7.84 -0.87
CA GLY A 318 -24.64 -7.89 -0.10
C GLY A 318 -24.95 -7.69 1.38
N ILE A 319 -23.93 -7.69 2.24
CA ILE A 319 -24.08 -7.51 3.70
C ILE A 319 -23.28 -6.30 4.20
N HIS A 320 -23.89 -5.49 5.04
CA HIS A 320 -23.21 -4.42 5.74
C HIS A 320 -22.89 -4.84 7.18
N PHE A 321 -21.60 -4.89 7.55
CA PHE A 321 -21.18 -5.35 8.87
C PHE A 321 -20.90 -4.19 9.85
N TYR A 322 -21.60 -4.20 10.98
CA TYR A 322 -21.26 -3.36 12.14
C TYR A 322 -20.07 -3.97 12.89
N THR A 323 -18.85 -3.52 12.60
CA THR A 323 -17.63 -4.18 13.10
C THR A 323 -17.30 -3.88 14.55
N LEU A 324 -17.80 -2.75 15.07
CA LEU A 324 -17.41 -2.18 16.36
C LEU A 324 -15.88 -2.01 16.50
N ASN A 325 -15.19 -1.68 15.41
CA ASN A 325 -13.73 -1.57 15.32
C ASN A 325 -13.00 -2.86 15.74
N ARG A 326 -13.62 -4.03 15.55
CA ARG A 326 -13.04 -5.37 15.78
C ARG A 326 -13.06 -6.18 14.48
N GLU A 327 -12.03 -7.00 14.25
CA GLU A 327 -11.87 -7.74 12.98
C GLU A 327 -12.13 -9.25 13.09
N VAL A 328 -11.99 -9.85 14.28
CA VAL A 328 -11.93 -11.31 14.44
C VAL A 328 -13.22 -11.98 14.01
N ALA A 329 -14.37 -11.53 14.52
CA ALA A 329 -15.68 -12.13 14.21
C ALA A 329 -16.04 -11.94 12.73
N THR A 330 -15.93 -10.71 12.22
CA THR A 330 -16.22 -10.40 10.81
C THR A 330 -15.35 -11.19 9.85
N THR A 331 -14.05 -11.33 10.14
CA THR A 331 -13.13 -12.14 9.32
C THR A 331 -13.55 -13.61 9.31
N ALA A 332 -13.92 -14.17 10.46
CA ALA A 332 -14.38 -15.55 10.55
C ALA A 332 -15.67 -15.79 9.75
N ILE A 333 -16.63 -14.85 9.84
CA ILE A 333 -17.88 -14.90 9.08
C ILE A 333 -17.60 -14.85 7.57
N LEU A 334 -16.80 -13.89 7.11
CA LEU A 334 -16.45 -13.74 5.68
C LEU A 334 -15.78 -15.00 5.13
N LYS A 335 -14.86 -15.62 5.88
CA LYS A 335 -14.23 -16.88 5.49
C LYS A 335 -15.23 -18.04 5.39
N GLN A 336 -16.13 -18.19 6.37
CA GLN A 336 -17.15 -19.27 6.36
C GLN A 336 -18.24 -19.09 5.28
N LEU A 337 -18.44 -17.87 4.81
CA LEU A 337 -19.34 -17.55 3.70
C LEU A 337 -18.66 -17.61 2.32
N GLY A 338 -17.34 -17.83 2.25
CA GLY A 338 -16.59 -17.80 1.00
C GLY A 338 -16.45 -16.40 0.39
N LEU A 339 -16.67 -15.34 1.19
CA LEU A 339 -16.54 -13.94 0.77
C LEU A 339 -15.15 -13.36 1.02
N TRP A 340 -14.25 -14.11 1.68
CA TRP A 340 -12.86 -13.69 1.91
C TRP A 340 -11.95 -14.17 0.77
N ILE A 341 -11.35 -13.23 0.04
CA ILE A 341 -10.38 -13.54 -1.02
C ILE A 341 -9.03 -13.89 -0.39
N THR A 342 -8.50 -15.08 -0.68
CA THR A 342 -7.23 -15.57 -0.11
C THR A 342 -5.99 -15.11 -0.87
N ASP A 343 -6.11 -14.84 -2.17
CA ASP A 343 -5.01 -14.36 -3.02
C ASP A 343 -5.50 -13.23 -3.95
N PRO A 344 -5.69 -12.01 -3.41
CA PRO A 344 -6.16 -10.89 -4.21
C PRO A 344 -5.07 -10.46 -5.19
N ARG A 345 -5.36 -10.58 -6.48
CA ARG A 345 -4.42 -10.23 -7.53
C ARG A 345 -4.09 -8.72 -7.51
N ARG A 346 -2.81 -8.39 -7.68
CA ARG A 346 -2.33 -7.01 -7.70
C ARG A 346 -2.60 -6.37 -9.07
N PRO A 347 -3.38 -5.27 -9.17
CA PRO A 347 -3.66 -4.64 -10.46
C PRO A 347 -2.43 -3.91 -11.03
N LEU A 348 -1.57 -3.38 -10.16
CA LEU A 348 -0.29 -2.74 -10.47
C LEU A 348 0.73 -3.19 -9.42
N PRO A 349 2.05 -3.01 -9.65
CA PRO A 349 3.10 -3.31 -8.66
C PRO A 349 2.95 -2.52 -7.34
N TRP A 350 2.17 -1.44 -7.36
CA TRP A 350 1.84 -0.61 -6.22
C TRP A 350 0.33 -0.44 -6.06
N ARG A 351 -0.08 -0.02 -4.87
CA ARG A 351 -1.50 0.16 -4.53
C ARG A 351 -2.07 1.43 -5.16
N ARG A 352 -3.18 1.28 -5.89
CA ARG A 352 -3.99 2.40 -6.38
C ARG A 352 -4.71 3.09 -5.22
N ALA A 353 -4.80 4.41 -5.27
CA ALA A 353 -5.66 5.15 -4.36
C ALA A 353 -7.13 4.91 -4.72
N ALA A 354 -8.02 4.87 -3.73
CA ALA A 354 -9.46 4.80 -3.98
C ALA A 354 -10.05 6.17 -4.34
N ASN A 355 -9.30 7.26 -4.11
CA ASN A 355 -9.72 8.60 -4.48
C ASN A 355 -9.88 8.73 -5.99
N ALA A 356 -11.10 9.06 -6.42
CA ALA A 356 -11.51 9.27 -7.79
C ALA A 356 -10.56 10.20 -8.57
N LYS A 357 -10.04 11.27 -7.96
CA LYS A 357 -9.11 12.21 -8.61
C LYS A 357 -7.84 11.54 -9.12
N ARG A 358 -7.42 10.42 -8.51
CA ARG A 358 -6.21 9.65 -8.85
C ARG A 358 -6.51 8.41 -9.68
N SER A 359 -7.73 8.23 -10.15
CA SER A 359 -8.15 7.03 -10.87
C SER A 359 -7.33 6.78 -12.15
N THR A 360 -6.88 7.84 -12.81
CA THR A 360 -6.05 7.81 -14.03
C THR A 360 -4.56 7.63 -13.76
N GLU A 361 -4.14 7.62 -12.50
CA GLU A 361 -2.75 7.43 -12.14
C GLU A 361 -2.33 5.99 -12.43
N THR A 362 -1.40 5.81 -13.37
CA THR A 362 -0.90 4.48 -13.76
C THR A 362 0.61 4.34 -13.71
N VAL A 363 1.36 5.39 -13.38
CA VAL A 363 2.83 5.35 -13.34
C VAL A 363 3.39 6.18 -12.19
N ARG A 364 4.38 5.64 -11.46
CA ARG A 364 5.06 6.29 -10.32
C ARG A 364 6.59 6.13 -10.37
N PRO A 365 7.36 7.05 -9.77
CA PRO A 365 8.78 6.83 -9.50
C PRO A 365 8.96 5.72 -8.46
N ILE A 366 9.97 4.87 -8.65
CA ILE A 366 10.23 3.70 -7.80
C ILE A 366 10.61 4.05 -6.34
N PHE A 367 11.10 5.27 -6.10
CA PHE A 367 11.73 5.68 -4.83
C PHE A 367 10.80 5.60 -3.60
N TRP A 368 9.50 5.74 -3.79
CA TRP A 368 8.50 5.66 -2.71
C TRP A 368 7.78 4.29 -2.65
N SER A 369 8.34 3.22 -3.23
CA SER A 369 7.77 1.87 -3.22
C SER A 369 7.42 1.41 -1.80
N SER A 370 8.33 1.59 -0.84
CA SER A 370 8.15 1.26 0.58
C SER A 370 7.46 2.37 1.39
N ARG A 371 7.18 3.53 0.78
CA ARG A 371 6.58 4.70 1.43
C ARG A 371 5.41 5.30 0.63
N PRO A 372 4.42 4.49 0.21
CA PRO A 372 3.35 4.96 -0.67
C PRO A 372 2.51 6.09 -0.06
N LYS A 373 2.35 6.11 1.27
CA LYS A 373 1.62 7.19 1.96
C LYS A 373 2.33 8.54 1.84
N ALA A 374 3.66 8.57 1.89
CA ALA A 374 4.45 9.79 1.72
C ALA A 374 4.32 10.30 0.27
N TYR A 375 4.32 9.40 -0.72
CA TYR A 375 4.08 9.76 -2.11
C TYR A 375 2.69 10.39 -2.31
N ILE A 376 1.62 9.75 -1.81
CA ILE A 376 0.25 10.28 -1.91
C ILE A 376 0.15 11.66 -1.26
N TYR A 377 0.79 11.82 -0.10
CA TYR A 377 0.84 13.10 0.60
C TYR A 377 1.49 14.19 -0.24
N ARG A 378 2.69 13.94 -0.77
CA ARG A 378 3.47 14.93 -1.54
C ARG A 378 2.80 15.32 -2.85
N THR A 379 1.98 14.44 -3.42
CA THR A 379 1.29 14.66 -4.71
C THR A 379 -0.19 15.04 -4.55
N ARG A 380 -0.69 15.25 -3.32
CA ARG A 380 -2.13 15.49 -3.06
C ARG A 380 -2.72 16.76 -3.67
N HIS A 381 -1.86 17.73 -3.96
CA HIS A 381 -2.24 19.02 -4.55
C HIS A 381 -2.05 19.06 -6.06
N TRP A 382 -1.73 17.92 -6.69
CA TRP A 382 -1.69 17.83 -8.14
C TRP A 382 -3.10 17.83 -8.70
N ASP A 383 -3.29 18.58 -9.79
CA ASP A 383 -4.56 18.62 -10.52
C ASP A 383 -4.72 17.43 -11.46
N GLU A 384 -3.62 17.00 -12.09
CA GLU A 384 -3.55 15.85 -12.99
C GLU A 384 -2.48 14.85 -12.52
N PHE A 385 -2.75 13.56 -12.78
CA PHE A 385 -1.85 12.47 -12.40
C PHE A 385 -1.32 11.74 -13.64
N PRO A 386 -0.04 11.31 -13.64
CA PRO A 386 0.57 10.63 -14.78
C PRO A 386 -0.16 9.34 -15.21
N ASN A 387 -0.50 9.30 -16.51
CA ASN A 387 -1.17 8.18 -17.16
C ASN A 387 -0.35 7.69 -18.37
N GLY A 388 -0.15 6.37 -18.47
CA GLY A 388 0.67 5.74 -19.50
C GLY A 388 2.16 6.02 -19.32
N ARG A 389 2.64 7.15 -19.82
CA ARG A 389 4.05 7.56 -19.66
C ARG A 389 4.21 8.60 -18.56
N TRP A 390 5.27 8.45 -17.76
CA TRP A 390 5.69 9.54 -16.90
C TRP A 390 6.07 10.72 -17.81
N GLY A 391 5.40 11.85 -17.60
CA GLY A 391 5.52 13.03 -18.45
C GLY A 391 6.95 13.59 -18.48
N LYS A 392 7.17 14.64 -19.28
CA LYS A 392 8.39 15.45 -19.13
C LYS A 392 8.44 15.92 -17.67
N SER A 393 9.60 15.85 -17.04
CA SER A 393 9.82 16.11 -15.60
C SER A 393 9.51 17.55 -15.14
N ASP A 394 8.74 18.31 -15.92
CA ASP A 394 8.17 19.63 -15.65
C ASP A 394 6.79 19.54 -14.96
N SER A 395 6.44 18.35 -14.44
CA SER A 395 5.22 18.08 -13.67
C SER A 395 5.17 18.91 -12.38
N PRO A 396 3.98 19.12 -11.76
CA PRO A 396 3.84 20.00 -10.60
C PRO A 396 4.81 19.64 -9.49
N ALA A 397 5.38 20.65 -8.82
CA ALA A 397 6.35 20.44 -7.75
C ALA A 397 5.77 19.50 -6.68
N PHE A 398 6.55 18.51 -6.26
CA PHE A 398 6.21 17.70 -5.09
C PHE A 398 6.10 18.61 -3.86
N GLY A 399 5.03 18.47 -3.10
CA GLY A 399 4.88 19.21 -1.85
C GLY A 399 5.92 18.81 -0.80
N GLU A 400 6.27 19.72 0.08
CA GLU A 400 7.10 19.45 1.27
C GLU A 400 6.33 18.60 2.29
N LEU A 401 7.04 17.69 2.96
CA LEU A 401 6.52 16.97 4.13
C LEU A 401 6.50 17.90 5.34
N LYS A 402 5.31 18.35 5.75
CA LYS A 402 5.12 19.13 6.99
C LYS A 402 4.71 18.22 8.16
N ASP A 403 5.19 18.57 9.36
CA ASP A 403 5.06 17.76 10.59
C ASP A 403 3.63 17.34 10.96
N TYR A 404 2.64 18.17 10.65
CA TYR A 404 1.25 17.98 11.08
C TYR A 404 0.60 16.68 10.56
N TYR A 405 1.11 16.08 9.48
CA TYR A 405 0.56 14.86 8.89
C TYR A 405 1.39 13.61 9.18
N LEU A 406 2.44 13.73 10.00
CA LEU A 406 3.36 12.65 10.30
C LEU A 406 2.73 11.48 11.06
N PHE A 407 1.57 11.63 11.71
CA PHE A 407 1.01 10.49 12.46
C PHE A 407 0.65 9.29 11.58
N TYR A 408 0.25 9.53 10.32
CA TYR A 408 0.02 8.48 9.32
C TYR A 408 1.31 7.82 8.81
N LEU A 409 2.44 8.51 8.98
CA LEU A 409 3.76 8.19 8.44
C LEU A 409 4.78 7.76 9.52
N LYS A 410 4.42 7.88 10.80
CA LYS A 410 5.23 7.44 11.94
C LYS A 410 5.27 5.91 11.95
N SER A 411 6.41 5.37 12.37
CA SER A 411 6.53 3.92 12.55
C SER A 411 5.47 3.44 13.52
N LYS A 412 4.90 2.27 13.24
CA LYS A 412 3.94 1.60 14.12
C LYS A 412 4.57 1.12 15.44
N SER A 413 5.90 1.17 15.56
CA SER A 413 6.66 0.60 16.69
C SER A 413 6.90 1.62 17.79
N SER A 414 7.00 1.15 19.03
CA SER A 414 7.44 2.00 20.13
C SER A 414 8.92 2.35 20.01
N LYS A 415 9.35 3.43 20.68
CA LYS A 415 10.77 3.82 20.76
C LYS A 415 11.64 2.68 21.29
N ASP A 416 11.17 1.96 22.31
CA ASP A 416 11.92 0.89 22.96
C ASP A 416 12.05 -0.33 22.04
N ASP A 417 11.04 -0.63 21.23
CA ASP A 417 11.15 -1.68 20.21
C ASP A 417 12.20 -1.33 19.15
N LEU A 418 12.22 -0.07 18.70
CA LEU A 418 13.20 0.40 17.72
C LEU A 418 14.62 0.36 18.27
N LEU A 419 14.83 0.78 19.53
CA LEU A 419 16.14 0.70 20.18
C LEU A 419 16.62 -0.76 20.31
N ARG A 420 15.73 -1.69 20.68
CA ARG A 420 16.08 -3.13 20.74
C ARG A 420 16.44 -3.71 19.38
N MET A 421 15.79 -3.28 18.30
CA MET A 421 16.10 -3.73 16.95
C MET A 421 17.37 -3.08 16.39
N TRP A 422 17.49 -1.76 16.52
CA TRP A 422 18.52 -0.97 15.83
C TRP A 422 19.76 -0.67 16.68
N GLY A 423 19.77 -1.09 17.95
CA GLY A 423 20.86 -0.88 18.89
C GLY A 423 20.56 0.22 19.90
N GLU A 424 20.73 -0.09 21.18
CA GLU A 424 20.58 0.88 22.29
C GLU A 424 21.73 1.90 22.28
N GLU A 425 22.90 1.48 21.81
CA GLU A 425 24.09 2.31 21.60
C GLU A 425 24.75 1.92 20.27
N LEU A 426 25.33 2.90 19.57
CA LEU A 426 26.06 2.71 18.32
C LEU A 426 27.47 3.27 18.50
N CYS A 427 28.49 2.42 18.34
CA CYS A 427 29.89 2.79 18.57
C CYS A 427 30.64 3.06 17.26
N SER A 428 30.19 2.46 16.15
CA SER A 428 30.88 2.49 14.86
C SER A 428 29.91 2.42 13.69
N GLU A 429 30.37 2.78 12.49
CA GLU A 429 29.59 2.59 11.26
C GLU A 429 29.21 1.11 11.04
N GLN A 430 30.05 0.18 11.49
CA GLN A 430 29.76 -1.26 11.42
C GLN A 430 28.48 -1.63 12.18
N ASP A 431 28.20 -1.01 13.32
CA ASP A 431 26.95 -1.26 14.07
C ASP A 431 25.71 -0.88 13.23
N VAL A 432 25.82 0.19 12.44
CA VAL A 432 24.77 0.59 11.50
C VAL A 432 24.66 -0.40 10.35
N TRP A 433 25.79 -0.85 9.78
CA TRP A 433 25.82 -1.81 8.69
C TRP A 433 25.22 -3.17 9.10
N ASP A 434 25.52 -3.61 10.33
CA ASP A 434 24.98 -4.83 10.92
C ASP A 434 23.45 -4.78 11.02
N VAL A 435 22.85 -3.61 11.26
CA VAL A 435 21.38 -3.46 11.30
C VAL A 435 20.77 -3.72 9.92
N PHE A 436 21.33 -3.18 8.84
CA PHE A 436 20.87 -3.46 7.48
C PHE A 436 21.09 -4.93 7.11
N HIS A 437 22.24 -5.50 7.49
CA HIS A 437 22.51 -6.91 7.29
C HIS A 437 21.48 -7.79 7.98
N CYS A 438 21.23 -7.59 9.28
CA CYS A 438 20.30 -8.41 10.06
C CYS A 438 18.85 -8.24 9.59
N TYR A 439 18.47 -7.04 9.14
CA TYR A 439 17.16 -6.81 8.52
C TYR A 439 16.95 -7.70 7.29
N LEU A 440 17.96 -7.78 6.41
CA LEU A 440 17.86 -8.62 5.22
C LEU A 440 18.09 -10.09 5.53
N SER A 441 19.08 -10.49 6.34
CA SER A 441 19.37 -11.90 6.59
C SER A 441 18.34 -12.58 7.49
N GLY A 442 17.54 -11.80 8.22
CA GLY A 442 16.60 -12.31 9.23
C GLY A 442 17.30 -12.88 10.48
N GLN A 443 18.63 -12.75 10.57
CA GLN A 443 19.41 -13.15 11.72
C GLN A 443 19.14 -12.19 12.89
N PRO A 444 19.15 -12.68 14.14
CA PRO A 444 19.08 -11.81 15.31
C PRO A 444 20.30 -10.88 15.39
N ASN A 445 20.10 -9.67 15.88
CA ASN A 445 21.18 -8.73 16.19
C ASN A 445 21.98 -9.19 17.43
N LYS A 446 22.98 -8.39 17.83
CA LYS A 446 23.85 -8.66 18.99
C LYS A 446 23.07 -8.89 20.31
N SER A 447 21.85 -8.36 20.42
CA SER A 447 20.97 -8.50 21.58
C SER A 447 19.95 -9.64 21.44
N GLY A 448 20.06 -10.48 20.41
CA GLY A 448 19.13 -11.59 20.14
C GLY A 448 17.77 -11.15 19.56
N CYS A 449 17.64 -9.89 19.11
CA CYS A 449 16.40 -9.36 18.53
C CYS A 449 16.43 -9.44 16.99
N LYS A 450 15.35 -9.95 16.38
CA LYS A 450 15.19 -9.90 14.91
C LYS A 450 14.81 -8.49 14.46
N ILE A 451 15.50 -7.99 13.44
CA ILE A 451 15.21 -6.69 12.85
C ILE A 451 14.17 -6.88 11.75
N THR A 452 12.97 -6.36 11.97
CA THR A 452 11.83 -6.51 11.04
C THR A 452 11.58 -5.27 10.19
N LYS A 453 12.32 -4.19 10.44
CA LYS A 453 12.13 -2.88 9.82
C LYS A 453 13.39 -2.03 9.89
N ILE A 454 13.48 -1.06 9.00
CA ILE A 454 14.51 0.00 8.97
C ILE A 454 13.83 1.35 8.73
N ALA A 455 14.52 2.46 8.90
CA ALA A 455 13.92 3.80 8.78
C ALA A 455 13.20 4.07 7.42
N TRP A 456 13.63 3.41 6.35
CA TRP A 456 13.04 3.54 5.01
C TRP A 456 11.93 2.52 4.72
N ASN A 457 11.83 1.44 5.50
CA ASN A 457 10.84 0.38 5.33
C ASN A 457 10.25 -0.07 6.68
N ASP A 458 8.97 0.26 6.92
CA ASP A 458 8.21 -0.10 8.13
C ASP A 458 7.35 -1.36 7.94
N GLU A 459 7.47 -2.05 6.80
CA GLU A 459 6.79 -3.30 6.48
C GLU A 459 7.81 -4.44 6.28
N GLU A 460 7.31 -5.68 6.26
CA GLU A 460 8.13 -6.86 5.93
C GLU A 460 8.67 -6.80 4.50
N LEU A 461 9.74 -7.56 4.24
CA LEU A 461 10.36 -7.63 2.92
C LEU A 461 9.36 -8.13 1.87
N SER A 462 9.38 -7.50 0.69
CA SER A 462 8.58 -7.97 -0.44
C SER A 462 9.06 -9.34 -0.90
N SER A 463 8.15 -10.15 -1.43
CA SER A 463 8.48 -11.48 -1.97
C SER A 463 9.55 -11.42 -3.07
N GLU A 464 9.58 -10.37 -3.89
CA GLU A 464 10.64 -10.17 -4.89
C GLU A 464 12.02 -9.90 -4.28
N THR A 465 12.09 -9.22 -3.12
CA THR A 465 13.37 -8.94 -2.44
C THR A 465 13.98 -10.23 -1.88
N SER A 466 13.15 -11.23 -1.55
CA SER A 466 13.64 -12.54 -1.10
C SER A 466 14.56 -13.24 -2.12
N LEU A 467 14.38 -12.95 -3.43
CA LEU A 467 15.23 -13.48 -4.51
C LEU A 467 16.65 -12.92 -4.48
N LEU A 468 16.86 -11.76 -3.84
CA LEU A 468 18.13 -11.03 -3.80
C LEU A 468 18.72 -10.96 -2.38
N GLN A 469 18.01 -11.51 -1.40
CA GLN A 469 18.24 -11.30 0.03
C GLN A 469 19.66 -11.61 0.47
N GLU A 470 20.21 -12.75 0.03
CA GLU A 470 21.57 -13.18 0.36
C GLU A 470 22.60 -12.16 -0.15
N LYS A 471 22.62 -11.90 -1.46
CA LYS A 471 23.53 -10.93 -2.11
C LYS A 471 23.43 -9.56 -1.46
N LEU A 472 22.22 -9.03 -1.27
CA LEU A 472 22.00 -7.73 -0.65
C LEU A 472 22.55 -7.69 0.79
N SER A 473 22.34 -8.76 1.56
CA SER A 473 22.81 -8.83 2.95
C SER A 473 24.35 -8.82 3.04
N GLU A 474 25.05 -9.43 2.08
CA GLU A 474 26.51 -9.45 2.02
C GLU A 474 27.08 -8.07 1.67
N PHE A 475 26.48 -7.37 0.72
CA PHE A 475 26.90 -6.02 0.35
C PHE A 475 26.62 -5.00 1.47
N ASN A 476 25.51 -5.16 2.21
CA ASN A 476 25.23 -4.34 3.39
C ASN A 476 26.34 -4.44 4.45
N LYS A 477 26.91 -5.65 4.68
CA LYS A 477 28.05 -5.83 5.60
C LYS A 477 29.30 -5.05 5.20
N LYS A 478 29.43 -4.68 3.92
CA LYS A 478 30.57 -3.94 3.37
C LYS A 478 30.27 -2.45 3.17
N GLY A 479 29.18 -1.93 3.76
CA GLY A 479 28.83 -0.51 3.75
C GLY A 479 28.05 -0.03 2.51
N VAL A 480 27.42 -0.94 1.75
CA VAL A 480 26.44 -0.62 0.70
C VAL A 480 25.05 -0.79 1.29
N LEU A 481 24.53 0.27 1.92
CA LEU A 481 23.34 0.24 2.78
C LEU A 481 22.05 0.36 1.96
N THR A 482 21.54 -0.78 1.50
CA THR A 482 20.42 -0.87 0.55
C THR A 482 19.08 -0.52 1.18
N ILE A 483 18.31 0.35 0.51
CA ILE A 483 16.98 0.79 0.95
C ILE A 483 15.86 0.40 -0.04
N ASN A 484 16.20 0.05 -1.28
CA ASN A 484 15.24 -0.35 -2.31
C ASN A 484 15.93 -1.23 -3.37
N SER A 485 15.20 -2.21 -3.91
CA SER A 485 15.71 -3.12 -4.93
C SER A 485 14.58 -3.83 -5.67
N GLN A 486 14.82 -4.20 -6.94
CA GLN A 486 14.00 -5.20 -7.64
C GLN A 486 14.88 -6.07 -8.55
N PRO A 487 14.55 -7.37 -8.73
CA PRO A 487 15.26 -8.24 -9.66
C PRO A 487 14.98 -7.85 -11.12
N ASN A 488 15.78 -8.35 -12.06
CA ASN A 488 15.38 -8.34 -13.46
C ASN A 488 14.40 -9.49 -13.75
N VAL A 489 13.41 -9.22 -14.58
CA VAL A 489 12.39 -10.18 -15.00
C VAL A 489 12.24 -10.10 -16.51
N ASN A 490 12.39 -11.24 -17.17
CA ASN A 490 12.31 -11.36 -18.62
C ASN A 490 11.04 -12.10 -19.05
N GLY A 491 9.89 -11.42 -19.00
CA GLY A 491 8.63 -11.96 -19.49
C GLY A 491 8.05 -13.07 -18.61
N ALA A 492 7.98 -12.86 -17.29
CA ALA A 492 7.25 -13.77 -16.41
C ALA A 492 5.74 -13.66 -16.70
N PRO A 493 4.96 -14.74 -16.52
CA PRO A 493 3.50 -14.66 -16.59
C PRO A 493 2.97 -13.55 -15.67
N SER A 494 1.92 -12.83 -16.09
CA SER A 494 1.27 -11.85 -15.21
C SER A 494 0.64 -12.48 -13.96
N GLU A 495 0.50 -13.80 -13.97
CA GLU A 495 0.07 -14.64 -12.87
C GLU A 495 1.17 -15.10 -11.91
N ASP A 496 2.43 -14.72 -12.15
CA ASP A 496 3.52 -15.13 -11.29
C ASP A 496 3.27 -14.72 -9.81
N PRO A 497 3.43 -15.64 -8.83
CA PRO A 497 3.09 -15.34 -7.43
C PRO A 497 4.04 -14.32 -6.78
N VAL A 498 5.25 -14.15 -7.32
CA VAL A 498 6.27 -13.26 -6.77
C VAL A 498 6.15 -11.88 -7.44
N VAL A 499 6.23 -11.85 -8.77
CA VAL A 499 6.37 -10.62 -9.57
C VAL A 499 5.14 -10.29 -10.44
N GLY A 500 4.13 -11.16 -10.47
CA GLY A 500 2.95 -11.02 -11.32
C GLY A 500 2.01 -9.89 -10.89
N TRP A 501 1.49 -9.16 -11.88
CA TRP A 501 0.49 -8.12 -11.72
C TRP A 501 -0.29 -7.91 -13.03
N GLY A 502 -1.46 -7.28 -12.93
CA GLY A 502 -2.27 -6.92 -14.09
C GLY A 502 -3.19 -8.05 -14.61
N PRO A 503 -3.79 -7.86 -15.80
CA PRO A 503 -4.71 -8.82 -16.44
C PRO A 503 -4.10 -10.21 -16.67
N ARG A 504 -4.95 -11.24 -16.75
CA ARG A 504 -4.57 -12.63 -17.09
C ARG A 504 -3.98 -12.76 -18.49
N GLY A 505 -3.09 -13.75 -18.65
CA GLY A 505 -2.49 -14.12 -19.93
C GLY A 505 -1.49 -13.10 -20.47
N GLY A 506 -1.00 -12.20 -19.63
CA GLY A 506 0.03 -11.22 -19.99
C GLY A 506 1.43 -11.65 -19.57
N TYR A 507 2.39 -10.77 -19.87
CA TYR A 507 3.78 -10.93 -19.49
C TYR A 507 4.30 -9.67 -18.82
N VAL A 508 5.00 -9.83 -17.70
CA VAL A 508 5.61 -8.75 -16.93
C VAL A 508 7.12 -8.78 -17.06
N TYR A 509 7.71 -7.59 -17.03
CA TYR A 509 9.13 -7.36 -17.25
C TYR A 509 9.67 -6.36 -16.22
N GLN A 510 10.91 -6.57 -15.79
CA GLN A 510 11.61 -5.69 -14.86
C GLN A 510 13.07 -5.54 -15.26
N LYS A 511 13.61 -4.33 -15.16
CA LYS A 511 15.06 -4.09 -15.11
C LYS A 511 15.55 -4.25 -13.68
N ALA A 512 16.75 -4.78 -13.50
CA ALA A 512 17.35 -4.84 -12.17
C ALA A 512 17.61 -3.42 -11.66
N TYR A 513 17.29 -3.19 -10.39
CA TYR A 513 17.42 -1.89 -9.74
C TYR A 513 18.01 -2.06 -8.36
N LEU A 514 18.88 -1.12 -7.98
CA LEU A 514 19.45 -1.05 -6.64
C LEU A 514 19.53 0.40 -6.17
N GLU A 515 19.13 0.65 -4.93
CA GLU A 515 19.24 1.94 -4.26
C GLU A 515 19.85 1.79 -2.87
N PHE A 516 20.88 2.58 -2.56
CA PHE A 516 21.63 2.43 -1.32
C PHE A 516 22.35 3.71 -0.88
N PHE A 517 22.65 3.79 0.42
CA PHE A 517 23.60 4.73 0.97
C PHE A 517 25.00 4.12 1.03
N THR A 518 26.03 4.91 0.76
CA THR A 518 27.42 4.47 0.92
C THR A 518 28.36 5.64 1.22
N CYS A 519 29.52 5.36 1.80
CA CYS A 519 30.54 6.35 2.10
C CYS A 519 31.20 6.93 0.84
N GLN A 520 31.86 8.08 0.99
CA GLN A 520 32.54 8.80 -0.10
C GLN A 520 33.62 7.96 -0.80
N ALA A 521 34.40 7.18 -0.06
CA ALA A 521 35.46 6.34 -0.63
C ALA A 521 34.90 5.30 -1.60
N ASN A 522 33.79 4.65 -1.24
CA ASN A 522 33.07 3.74 -2.14
C ASN A 522 32.57 4.47 -3.39
N VAL A 523 32.03 5.70 -3.27
CA VAL A 523 31.58 6.48 -4.43
C VAL A 523 32.74 6.83 -5.37
N GLN A 524 33.90 7.22 -4.84
CA GLN A 524 35.07 7.53 -5.67
C GLN A 524 35.54 6.30 -6.46
N ALA A 525 35.59 5.14 -5.82
CA ALA A 525 35.87 3.87 -6.49
C ALA A 525 34.79 3.52 -7.52
N LEU A 526 33.51 3.71 -7.19
CA LEU A 526 32.38 3.44 -8.08
C LEU A 526 32.44 4.28 -9.36
N LEU A 527 32.74 5.58 -9.24
CA LEU A 527 32.89 6.48 -10.38
C LEU A 527 34.03 6.07 -11.33
N LYS A 528 35.11 5.45 -10.81
CA LYS A 528 36.21 4.92 -11.62
C LYS A 528 35.82 3.66 -12.41
N VAL A 529 34.96 2.80 -11.85
CA VAL A 529 34.58 1.53 -12.48
C VAL A 529 33.35 1.64 -13.38
N LEU A 530 32.43 2.57 -13.13
CA LEU A 530 31.20 2.78 -13.93
C LEU A 530 31.41 2.87 -15.45
N PRO A 531 32.48 3.51 -15.99
CA PRO A 531 32.76 3.52 -17.43
C PRO A 531 32.90 2.13 -18.07
N SER A 532 33.31 1.12 -17.31
CA SER A 532 33.40 -0.29 -17.76
C SER A 532 32.05 -0.99 -17.84
N PHE A 533 30.98 -0.38 -17.32
CA PHE A 533 29.61 -0.91 -17.30
C PHE A 533 28.65 -0.01 -18.08
N PRO A 534 28.81 0.13 -19.41
CA PRO A 534 28.05 1.11 -20.21
C PRO A 534 26.55 0.85 -20.27
N ARG A 535 26.09 -0.35 -19.88
CA ARG A 535 24.66 -0.69 -19.80
C ARG A 535 23.96 -0.17 -18.53
N VAL A 536 24.72 0.32 -17.55
CA VAL A 536 24.18 0.78 -16.27
C VAL A 536 23.83 2.27 -16.33
N ASN A 537 22.59 2.60 -15.99
CA ASN A 537 22.23 3.98 -15.64
C ASN A 537 22.44 4.21 -14.15
N PHE A 538 23.02 5.35 -13.79
CA PHE A 538 23.29 5.70 -12.40
C PHE A 538 22.93 7.15 -12.07
N HIS A 539 22.59 7.38 -10.80
CA HIS A 539 22.50 8.71 -10.22
C HIS A 539 22.99 8.67 -8.76
N ILE A 540 24.01 9.46 -8.46
CA ILE A 540 24.69 9.54 -7.16
C ILE A 540 24.57 10.98 -6.64
N ILE A 541 24.05 11.16 -5.44
CA ILE A 541 23.84 12.49 -4.85
C ILE A 541 24.11 12.52 -3.34
N ASN A 542 24.71 13.59 -2.84
CA ASN A 542 24.87 13.82 -1.40
C ASN A 542 23.69 14.60 -0.80
N SER A 543 23.65 14.71 0.54
CA SER A 543 22.56 15.37 1.26
C SER A 543 22.37 16.83 0.85
N SER A 544 23.46 17.59 0.72
CA SER A 544 23.45 19.01 0.30
C SER A 544 23.10 19.21 -1.18
N GLY A 545 23.21 18.18 -2.01
CA GLY A 545 23.08 18.28 -3.47
C GLY A 545 24.25 18.96 -4.18
N THR A 546 25.37 19.23 -3.48
CA THR A 546 26.57 19.82 -4.09
C THR A 546 27.32 18.84 -4.98
N ALA A 547 27.22 17.54 -4.69
CA ALA A 547 27.74 16.48 -5.52
C ALA A 547 26.56 15.70 -6.11
N ASP A 548 26.46 15.73 -7.44
CA ASP A 548 25.34 15.20 -8.22
C ASP A 548 25.87 14.63 -9.54
N TYR A 549 26.12 13.32 -9.55
CA TYR A 549 26.68 12.60 -10.70
C TYR A 549 25.61 11.72 -11.32
N THR A 550 25.40 11.84 -12.63
CA THR A 550 24.47 10.98 -13.34
C THR A 550 24.82 10.85 -14.81
N ASN A 551 24.60 9.67 -15.39
CA ASN A 551 24.56 9.47 -16.85
C ASN A 551 23.12 9.44 -17.39
N CYS A 552 22.12 9.63 -16.54
CA CYS A 552 20.72 9.68 -16.93
C CYS A 552 20.41 10.99 -17.66
N HIS A 553 19.51 10.92 -18.63
CA HIS A 553 19.06 12.12 -19.31
C HIS A 553 18.19 12.96 -18.37
N ARG A 554 18.52 14.25 -18.20
CA ARG A 554 17.97 15.16 -17.17
C ARG A 554 16.44 15.23 -17.09
N HIS A 555 15.75 15.06 -18.21
CA HIS A 555 14.27 15.15 -18.31
C HIS A 555 13.60 13.90 -18.91
N ARG A 556 14.31 12.76 -18.99
CA ARG A 556 13.72 11.53 -19.53
C ARG A 556 13.78 10.43 -18.47
N PRO A 557 12.63 9.98 -17.95
CA PRO A 557 12.57 8.87 -17.02
C PRO A 557 12.91 7.56 -17.74
N VAL A 558 13.46 6.61 -16.99
CA VAL A 558 13.73 5.24 -17.46
C VAL A 558 12.62 4.33 -16.93
N ALA A 559 11.86 3.69 -17.83
CA ALA A 559 10.93 2.64 -17.43
C ALA A 559 11.70 1.41 -16.93
N VAL A 560 11.36 0.96 -15.72
CA VAL A 560 12.01 -0.18 -15.06
C VAL A 560 11.06 -1.35 -14.79
N THR A 561 9.75 -1.14 -14.86
CA THR A 561 8.76 -2.22 -14.79
C THR A 561 7.65 -1.97 -15.79
N TRP A 562 7.34 -2.97 -16.62
CA TRP A 562 6.26 -2.89 -17.62
C TRP A 562 5.59 -4.25 -17.84
N GLY A 563 4.39 -4.21 -18.43
CA GLY A 563 3.59 -5.38 -18.72
C GLY A 563 2.94 -5.27 -20.09
N VAL A 564 2.90 -6.40 -20.80
CA VAL A 564 2.24 -6.56 -22.09
C VAL A 564 1.07 -7.52 -21.89
N PHE A 565 -0.15 -7.07 -22.19
CA PHE A 565 -1.37 -7.82 -21.90
C PHE A 565 -2.21 -8.01 -23.17
N PRO A 566 -2.90 -9.16 -23.33
CA PRO A 566 -3.74 -9.40 -24.49
C PRO A 566 -4.82 -8.33 -24.66
N GLY A 567 -4.93 -7.79 -25.88
CA GLY A 567 -5.96 -6.81 -26.25
C GLY A 567 -5.82 -5.43 -25.58
N ARG A 568 -4.64 -5.08 -25.07
CA ARG A 568 -4.40 -3.81 -24.35
C ARG A 568 -3.07 -3.18 -24.73
N GLU A 569 -2.98 -1.86 -24.50
CA GLU A 569 -1.71 -1.14 -24.60
C GLU A 569 -0.73 -1.55 -23.49
N VAL A 570 0.55 -1.28 -23.72
CA VAL A 570 1.62 -1.56 -22.75
C VAL A 570 1.45 -0.66 -21.53
N LEU A 571 1.48 -1.27 -20.34
CA LEU A 571 1.50 -0.55 -19.08
C LEU A 571 2.94 -0.49 -18.56
N GLN A 572 3.42 0.68 -18.16
CA GLN A 572 4.77 0.87 -17.60
C GLN A 572 4.69 1.61 -16.25
N PRO A 573 4.26 0.94 -15.18
CA PRO A 573 3.84 1.58 -13.94
C PRO A 573 4.97 2.09 -13.04
N THR A 574 6.22 1.73 -13.34
CA THR A 574 7.36 2.10 -12.49
C THR A 574 8.49 2.67 -13.33
N VAL A 575 8.99 3.83 -12.90
CA VAL A 575 10.09 4.54 -13.57
C VAL A 575 11.16 4.98 -12.58
N VAL A 576 12.37 5.23 -13.10
CA VAL A 576 13.44 5.99 -12.43
C VAL A 576 13.52 7.36 -13.10
N ASP A 577 13.25 8.42 -12.33
CA ASP A 577 13.22 9.80 -12.82
C ASP A 577 14.23 10.66 -12.04
N PRO A 578 15.25 11.26 -12.70
CA PRO A 578 16.29 12.03 -12.03
C PRO A 578 15.79 13.25 -11.25
N VAL A 579 14.68 13.88 -11.69
CA VAL A 579 14.10 15.04 -10.99
C VAL A 579 13.40 14.57 -9.71
N SER A 580 12.58 13.53 -9.80
CA SER A 580 11.93 12.91 -8.63
C SER A 580 12.94 12.37 -7.62
N PHE A 581 14.09 11.86 -8.08
CA PHE A 581 15.16 11.37 -7.20
C PHE A 581 15.73 12.50 -6.32
N LYS A 582 15.87 13.71 -6.87
CA LYS A 582 16.34 14.88 -6.09
C LYS A 582 15.35 15.30 -5.02
N VAL A 583 14.05 15.14 -5.25
CA VAL A 583 13.02 15.39 -4.22
C VAL A 583 13.03 14.29 -3.17
N TRP A 584 13.16 13.04 -3.62
CA TRP A 584 13.23 11.88 -2.74
C TRP A 584 14.44 11.95 -1.80
N LYS A 585 15.60 12.40 -2.29
CA LYS A 585 16.84 12.50 -1.49
C LYS A 585 16.60 13.23 -0.16
N ASP A 586 15.81 14.30 -0.17
CA ASP A 586 15.60 15.13 1.01
C ASP A 586 14.86 14.34 2.10
N GLU A 587 13.88 13.54 1.71
CA GLU A 587 13.20 12.61 2.62
C GLU A 587 14.13 11.47 3.03
N ALA A 588 14.82 10.84 2.09
CA ALA A 588 15.71 9.71 2.34
C ALA A 588 16.80 10.06 3.35
N PHE A 589 17.44 11.24 3.22
CA PHE A 589 18.44 11.73 4.16
C PHE A 589 17.82 12.21 5.49
N ALA A 590 16.63 12.81 5.47
CA ALA A 590 15.96 13.22 6.71
C ALA A 590 15.64 12.03 7.62
N LEU A 591 15.28 10.87 7.06
CA LEU A 591 14.94 9.66 7.83
C LEU A 591 16.08 9.18 8.75
N TRP A 592 17.34 9.38 8.38
CA TRP A 592 18.50 9.11 9.26
C TRP A 592 18.39 9.85 10.60
N ARG A 593 18.03 11.14 10.55
CA ARG A 593 17.96 12.00 11.75
C ARG A 593 16.61 11.88 12.44
N GLU A 594 15.53 11.89 11.66
CA GLU A 594 14.17 12.00 12.14
C GLU A 594 13.61 10.70 12.72
N GLN A 595 13.96 9.54 12.15
CA GLN A 595 13.50 8.25 12.65
C GLN A 595 14.53 7.53 13.51
N TRP A 596 15.80 7.51 13.08
CA TRP A 596 16.84 6.76 13.79
C TRP A 596 17.59 7.62 14.81
N GLY A 597 18.09 8.79 14.40
CA GLY A 597 18.85 9.70 15.25
C GLY A 597 18.09 10.18 16.49
N LYS A 598 16.79 10.51 16.35
CA LYS A 598 15.91 10.93 17.46
C LYS A 598 15.61 9.85 18.50
N LEU A 599 16.00 8.59 18.27
CA LEU A 599 15.93 7.56 19.31
C LEU A 599 16.93 7.85 20.44
N TYR A 600 18.06 8.46 20.12
CA TYR A 600 19.14 8.72 21.06
C TYR A 600 19.11 10.17 21.61
N PRO A 601 19.60 10.41 22.84
CA PRO A 601 19.71 11.75 23.40
C PRO A 601 20.54 12.69 22.52
N GLU A 602 20.25 13.98 22.60
CA GLU A 602 21.05 15.01 21.93
C GLU A 602 22.48 15.05 22.49
N GLY A 603 23.48 15.13 21.60
CA GLY A 603 24.91 15.07 21.95
C GLY A 603 25.43 13.68 22.34
N SER A 604 24.66 12.61 22.14
CA SER A 604 25.15 11.24 22.36
C SER A 604 26.02 10.76 21.18
N PRO A 605 27.04 9.90 21.43
CA PRO A 605 27.88 9.35 20.36
C PRO A 605 27.08 8.66 19.25
N SER A 606 26.02 7.93 19.60
CA SER A 606 25.13 7.27 18.63
C SER A 606 24.44 8.26 17.69
N ARG A 607 23.96 9.38 18.24
CA ARG A 607 23.28 10.42 17.45
C ARG A 607 24.27 11.18 16.56
N ASP A 608 25.47 11.46 17.07
CA ASP A 608 26.53 12.13 16.31
C ASP A 608 27.03 11.25 15.16
N LEU A 609 27.15 9.94 15.39
CA LEU A 609 27.47 8.96 14.34
C LEU A 609 26.43 8.99 13.21
N LEU A 610 25.14 8.87 13.52
CA LEU A 610 24.08 8.88 12.51
C LEU A 610 23.99 10.23 11.78
N THR A 611 24.23 11.33 12.50
CA THR A 611 24.28 12.68 11.90
C THR A 611 25.43 12.76 10.90
N ARG A 612 26.63 12.32 11.28
CA ARG A 612 27.79 12.26 10.40
C ARG A 612 27.55 11.38 9.18
N ILE A 613 26.95 10.19 9.33
CA ILE A 613 26.56 9.34 8.19
C ILE A 613 25.63 10.12 7.26
N SER A 614 24.60 10.78 7.79
CA SER A 614 23.65 11.55 6.97
C SER A 614 24.27 12.73 6.23
N GLU A 615 25.39 13.28 6.73
CA GLU A 615 26.08 14.43 6.15
C GLU A 615 27.16 14.03 5.14
N THR A 616 27.84 12.90 5.34
CA THR A 616 29.00 12.48 4.54
C THR A 616 28.69 11.39 3.51
N TYR A 617 27.63 10.60 3.71
CA TYR A 617 27.27 9.54 2.78
C TYR A 617 26.56 10.09 1.53
N TYR A 618 26.54 9.27 0.50
CA TYR A 618 25.85 9.51 -0.76
C TYR A 618 24.69 8.54 -0.90
N LEU A 619 23.60 9.00 -1.49
CA LEU A 619 22.52 8.18 -1.98
C LEU A 619 22.79 7.82 -3.45
N VAL A 620 22.74 6.54 -3.77
CA VAL A 620 23.04 5.99 -5.10
C VAL A 620 21.85 5.20 -5.59
N ASN A 621 21.43 5.41 -6.84
CA ASN A 621 20.58 4.45 -7.55
C ASN A 621 21.23 3.97 -8.85
N LEU A 622 21.07 2.67 -9.13
CA LEU A 622 21.63 1.96 -10.28
C LEU A 622 20.52 1.17 -10.99
N VAL A 623 20.52 1.20 -12.33
CA VAL A 623 19.61 0.45 -13.19
C VAL A 623 20.42 -0.32 -14.23
N ASP A 624 20.25 -1.64 -14.29
CA ASP A 624 20.76 -2.44 -15.40
C ASP A 624 19.75 -2.46 -16.56
N ASN A 625 20.13 -1.92 -17.72
CA ASN A 625 19.22 -1.84 -18.86
C ASN A 625 18.99 -3.18 -19.58
N ASP A 626 19.89 -4.15 -19.43
CA ASP A 626 19.90 -5.40 -20.19
C ASP A 626 19.15 -6.52 -19.43
N PHE A 627 17.84 -6.28 -19.22
CA PHE A 627 16.95 -7.18 -18.48
C PHE A 627 16.92 -8.66 -18.95
N PRO A 628 17.20 -9.02 -20.23
CA PRO A 628 17.25 -10.42 -20.64
C PRO A 628 18.45 -11.20 -20.08
N ARG A 629 19.53 -10.52 -19.65
CA ARG A 629 20.75 -11.15 -19.12
C ARG A 629 20.75 -11.14 -17.59
N GLU A 630 21.66 -11.90 -17.00
CA GLU A 630 21.94 -11.76 -15.56
C GLU A 630 22.40 -10.33 -15.26
N SER A 631 21.93 -9.79 -14.13
CA SER A 631 22.25 -8.44 -13.66
C SER A 631 23.73 -8.27 -13.37
N CYS A 632 24.36 -7.24 -13.92
CA CYS A 632 25.77 -6.92 -13.68
C CYS A 632 25.95 -5.97 -12.49
N LEU A 633 24.85 -5.62 -11.80
CA LEU A 633 24.94 -4.72 -10.65
C LEU A 633 25.82 -5.32 -9.54
N TRP A 634 25.83 -6.65 -9.40
CA TRP A 634 26.68 -7.36 -8.45
C TRP A 634 28.16 -7.29 -8.84
N ASP A 635 28.47 -7.53 -10.11
CA ASP A 635 29.84 -7.42 -10.64
C ASP A 635 30.38 -6.00 -10.52
N LEU A 636 29.52 -5.00 -10.77
CA LEU A 636 29.84 -3.58 -10.58
C LEU A 636 30.20 -3.27 -9.13
N LEU A 637 29.44 -3.78 -8.15
CA LEU A 637 29.76 -3.58 -6.74
C LEU A 637 31.05 -4.30 -6.34
N ASN A 638 31.29 -5.52 -6.83
CA ASN A 638 32.55 -6.23 -6.60
C ASN A 638 33.74 -5.47 -7.19
N ALA A 639 33.61 -4.95 -8.42
CA ALA A 639 34.62 -4.10 -9.04
C ALA A 639 34.86 -2.80 -8.26
N MET A 640 33.81 -2.20 -7.68
CA MET A 640 33.93 -1.03 -6.80
C MET A 640 34.79 -1.37 -5.56
N PHE A 641 34.57 -2.51 -4.90
CA PHE A 641 35.40 -2.92 -3.76
C PHE A 641 36.84 -3.22 -4.16
N ALA A 642 37.03 -3.91 -5.29
CA ALA A 642 38.34 -4.18 -5.88
C ALA A 642 39.12 -2.89 -6.17
N GLN A 643 38.43 -1.87 -6.70
CA GLN A 643 39.01 -0.55 -6.94
C GLN A 643 39.28 0.20 -5.64
N ARG A 644 38.41 0.10 -4.63
CA ARG A 644 38.61 0.74 -3.32
C ARG A 644 39.85 0.18 -2.62
N GLN A 645 40.09 -1.12 -2.71
CA GLN A 645 41.28 -1.74 -2.11
C GLN A 645 42.57 -1.31 -2.83
N LEU A 646 42.53 -1.16 -4.15
CA LEU A 646 43.63 -0.57 -4.93
C LEU A 646 43.92 0.88 -4.54
N ASP A 647 42.87 1.68 -4.34
CA ASP A 647 42.99 3.07 -3.92
C ASP A 647 43.63 3.14 -2.52
N ASN A 648 43.14 2.35 -1.57
CA ASN A 648 43.70 2.29 -0.21
C ASN A 648 45.18 1.86 -0.21
N MET A 649 45.55 0.86 -1.02
CA MET A 649 46.95 0.41 -1.14
C MET A 649 47.84 1.51 -1.74
N SER A 650 47.33 2.23 -2.74
CA SER A 650 48.04 3.35 -3.36
C SER A 650 48.26 4.49 -2.36
N ASP A 651 47.25 4.83 -1.56
CA ASP A 651 47.33 5.86 -0.53
C ASP A 651 48.29 5.46 0.61
N PHE A 652 48.28 4.18 1.00
CA PHE A 652 49.22 3.64 1.99
C PHE A 652 50.68 3.80 1.52
N ILE A 653 50.99 3.40 0.28
CA ILE A 653 52.33 3.55 -0.30
C ILE A 653 52.75 5.03 -0.39
N GLN A 654 51.81 5.94 -0.66
CA GLN A 654 52.10 7.39 -0.72
C GLN A 654 52.33 8.03 0.66
N GLN A 655 51.69 7.53 1.72
CA GLN A 655 51.86 8.05 3.08
C GLN A 655 53.12 7.53 3.77
N ASP A 656 53.59 6.34 3.42
CA ASP A 656 54.74 5.67 4.05
C ASP A 656 56.08 5.91 3.32
N SER A 657 56.13 6.89 2.40
CA SER A 657 57.29 7.19 1.54
C SER A 657 58.56 7.66 2.26
N ASP A 658 58.55 7.74 3.60
CA ASP A 658 59.72 8.06 4.44
C ASP A 658 60.49 6.81 4.92
N VAL A 659 60.03 5.58 4.59
CA VAL A 659 60.74 4.33 4.91
C VAL A 659 60.96 3.50 3.64
N HIS A 660 62.17 3.00 3.42
CA HIS A 660 62.57 2.14 2.29
C HIS A 660 61.77 0.81 2.19
N LEU A 661 60.54 0.87 1.68
CA LEU A 661 59.66 -0.29 1.42
C LEU A 661 59.22 -0.30 -0.05
N SER A 662 60.15 -0.29 -1.02
CA SER A 662 59.81 0.11 -2.40
C SER A 662 59.47 -1.00 -3.40
N ASP A 663 59.82 -2.27 -3.20
CA ASP A 663 59.72 -3.24 -4.31
C ASP A 663 58.54 -4.21 -4.17
N GLY A 664 58.34 -4.82 -2.99
CA GLY A 664 57.26 -5.80 -2.77
C GLY A 664 55.84 -5.22 -2.81
N PHE A 665 55.67 -3.97 -2.35
CA PHE A 665 54.38 -3.27 -2.37
C PHE A 665 54.01 -2.79 -3.76
N ASP A 666 54.98 -2.27 -4.52
CA ASP A 666 54.77 -1.88 -5.92
C ASP A 666 54.46 -3.10 -6.80
N ASP A 667 55.12 -4.23 -6.57
CA ASP A 667 54.82 -5.49 -7.25
C ASP A 667 53.41 -6.01 -6.92
N LEU A 668 53.01 -5.97 -5.65
CA LEU A 668 51.66 -6.35 -5.23
C LEU A 668 50.60 -5.43 -5.85
N LEU A 669 50.83 -4.11 -5.82
CA LEU A 669 49.93 -3.14 -6.44
C LEU A 669 49.83 -3.35 -7.96
N ASN A 670 50.94 -3.65 -8.63
CA ASN A 670 50.97 -3.94 -10.07
C ASN A 670 50.30 -5.29 -10.40
N MET A 671 50.40 -6.28 -9.51
CA MET A 671 49.66 -7.55 -9.62
C MET A 671 48.16 -7.31 -9.48
N MET A 672 47.71 -6.62 -8.42
CA MET A 672 46.30 -6.30 -8.20
C MET A 672 45.72 -5.48 -9.36
N LYS A 673 46.46 -4.49 -9.88
CA LYS A 673 46.07 -3.72 -11.08
C LYS A 673 45.89 -4.62 -12.31
N ARG A 674 46.81 -5.58 -12.51
CA ARG A 674 46.72 -6.57 -13.60
C ARG A 674 45.52 -7.51 -13.44
N GLN A 675 45.27 -8.02 -12.24
CA GLN A 675 44.10 -8.86 -11.94
C GLN A 675 42.79 -8.10 -12.16
N ASN A 676 42.68 -6.88 -11.62
CA ASN A 676 41.50 -6.03 -11.80
C ASN A 676 41.23 -5.72 -13.28
N SER A 677 42.28 -5.48 -14.08
CA SER A 677 42.16 -5.28 -15.53
C SER A 677 41.66 -6.51 -16.30
N ARG A 678 41.81 -7.70 -15.72
CA ARG A 678 41.32 -8.98 -16.24
C ARG A 678 39.96 -9.39 -15.66
N GLY A 679 39.38 -8.58 -14.78
CA GLY A 679 38.13 -8.89 -14.07
C GLY A 679 38.29 -9.90 -12.93
N ASP A 680 39.52 -10.20 -12.51
CA ASP A 680 39.80 -11.04 -11.34
C ASP A 680 39.84 -10.17 -10.07
N THR A 681 38.87 -10.37 -9.17
CA THR A 681 38.73 -9.64 -7.89
C THR A 681 38.99 -10.53 -6.67
N SER A 682 39.65 -11.68 -6.85
CA SER A 682 39.93 -12.66 -5.77
C SER A 682 40.62 -12.04 -4.55
N TYR A 683 41.50 -11.05 -4.77
CA TYR A 683 42.22 -10.34 -3.72
C TYR A 683 41.32 -9.50 -2.77
N THR A 684 40.04 -9.29 -3.12
CA THR A 684 39.07 -8.55 -2.28
C THR A 684 38.62 -9.28 -1.03
N HIS A 685 38.95 -10.56 -0.90
CA HIS A 685 38.68 -11.34 0.31
C HIS A 685 39.70 -11.10 1.43
N TYR A 686 40.85 -10.48 1.12
CA TYR A 686 41.92 -10.24 2.08
C TYR A 686 41.80 -8.84 2.70
N THR A 687 42.08 -8.77 4.00
CA THR A 687 42.25 -7.51 4.74
C THR A 687 43.50 -6.77 4.28
N MET A 688 43.58 -5.47 4.61
CA MET A 688 44.79 -4.70 4.32
C MET A 688 46.00 -5.25 5.09
N GLU A 689 45.80 -5.73 6.31
CA GLU A 689 46.87 -6.36 7.12
C GLU A 689 47.41 -7.62 6.44
N GLU A 690 46.54 -8.49 5.92
CA GLU A 690 46.95 -9.71 5.19
C GLU A 690 47.69 -9.38 3.90
N LEU A 691 47.25 -8.35 3.17
CA LEU A 691 47.95 -7.89 1.95
C LEU A 691 49.32 -7.27 2.27
N VAL A 692 49.41 -6.49 3.35
CA VAL A 692 50.66 -5.92 3.86
C VAL A 692 51.62 -7.05 4.27
N GLU A 693 51.11 -8.07 4.96
CA GLU A 693 51.90 -9.22 5.36
C GLU A 693 52.41 -10.03 4.15
N ALA A 694 51.57 -10.23 3.12
CA ALA A 694 51.96 -10.86 1.87
C ALA A 694 53.03 -10.06 1.09
N ALA A 695 52.92 -8.72 1.06
CA ALA A 695 53.92 -7.85 0.46
C ALA A 695 55.27 -7.94 1.20
N HIS A 696 55.26 -8.02 2.53
CA HIS A 696 56.47 -8.17 3.34
C HIS A 696 57.15 -9.53 3.17
N ARG A 697 56.40 -10.59 2.91
CA ARG A 697 56.95 -11.95 2.70
C ARG A 697 57.59 -12.14 1.32
N GLN A 698 57.49 -11.18 0.40
CA GLN A 698 57.92 -11.32 -1.01
C GLN A 698 57.31 -12.56 -1.71
N GLU A 699 56.14 -13.02 -1.26
CA GLU A 699 55.40 -14.13 -1.89
C GLU A 699 54.68 -13.68 -3.19
N VAL A 700 54.97 -12.46 -3.67
CA VAL A 700 54.38 -11.87 -4.87
C VAL A 700 55.11 -12.35 -6.13
N HIS A 701 55.09 -13.66 -6.35
CA HIS A 701 55.33 -14.22 -7.68
C HIS A 701 54.05 -14.81 -8.24
N SER A 702 53.85 -14.52 -9.52
CA SER A 702 52.65 -14.85 -10.29
C SER A 702 52.17 -16.26 -10.01
N ASP A 703 50.92 -16.35 -9.56
CA ASP A 703 50.07 -17.54 -9.40
C ASP A 703 49.91 -18.14 -8.00
N GLU A 704 50.59 -17.68 -6.93
CA GLU A 704 50.54 -18.37 -5.61
C GLU A 704 49.56 -17.83 -4.55
N ILE A 705 48.94 -16.64 -4.70
CA ILE A 705 47.94 -16.18 -3.71
C ILE A 705 46.66 -17.04 -3.72
N VAL A 706 46.44 -17.84 -4.78
CA VAL A 706 45.32 -18.78 -4.88
C VAL A 706 45.49 -20.03 -3.99
N ALA A 707 46.72 -20.36 -3.56
CA ALA A 707 47.02 -21.67 -2.94
C ALA A 707 47.10 -21.68 -1.40
N ALA A 708 47.09 -20.52 -0.72
CA ALA A 708 47.41 -20.47 0.71
C ALA A 708 46.27 -20.89 1.68
N ASN A 709 45.09 -21.32 1.20
CA ASN A 709 43.98 -21.72 2.08
C ASN A 709 43.27 -23.06 1.76
N GLU A 710 43.81 -23.90 0.88
CA GLU A 710 43.37 -25.31 0.77
C GLU A 710 44.08 -26.24 1.79
N GLY A 711 44.75 -25.65 2.79
CA GLY A 711 45.66 -26.32 3.71
C GLY A 711 45.22 -26.38 5.16
N HIS A 712 43.93 -26.37 5.50
CA HIS A 712 43.48 -26.87 6.80
C HIS A 712 42.13 -27.62 6.67
N GLN A 713 42.21 -28.92 6.94
CA GLN A 713 41.11 -29.89 7.02
C GLN A 713 40.01 -29.50 8.00
#